data_AF-A0AAV8D5M5-F1
#
_entry.id   AF-A0AAV8D5M5-F1
#
_cell.length_a   1.000
_cell.length_b   1.000
_cell.length_c   1.000
_cell.angle_alpha   90.00
_cell.angle_beta   90.00
_cell.angle_gamma   90.00
#
_symmetry.space_group_name_H-M   'P 1'
#
loop_
_entity.id
_entity.type
_entity.pdbx_description
1 polymer ?
#
loop_
_entity_poly.entity_id
_entity_poly.type
_entity_poly.pdbx_seq_one_letter_code
_entity_poly.pdbx_strand_id
1 'polypeptide(L)'
;MKLVVHVIEARDLPAMDNNGLSDTYAKLQLRRQRAKTKVIKKSLNPVWDEEFSFRVGDLKAELCVSVLDEDKYFSDDTLGQIKVPLSRLLDSENLSLGTQWYRLQPKSKKSKIKTSGEICINISLSQNSCDDSALISQPTFDDLTSNSDKSSELKRDKDLQLPNIGVETLSDDPDMLKDEKISGPSFLDRIFQVFSGRNAETNDPLEAVQEPSADLDPGPSSSEDSNLNSNLSSDLNSNISFNELLKNFESKHQGGEAPENLPGGVLVDQIYAIAPSDLNSILFSPNTNFWNSLAEIQGTMGFQSENWKIENDGEVMKRFVTYTKAATKLVKAVKATEEQIYIRVENENFAVLCSVSTPDVPFGNCFRVEVLYLITPGPELAEEELKTSRLVISWRLNFLQSTMMKSMIENGAKQGLKDSFDQFSELLGQNAKVVEMKDLGANREQMLASVKPERESDWRMALRFFANFTVLSSIFATGYVLVHMAMANASVIQGLEFPGLDLPDSFGELVVSGVLVLQGQRVLGMVSRFLNARQQKGSDHGVKAQGEGWLLTVALLEGSNLATVDSTGSDPYVVFTCNGQSKTSSIKFQALEPQWNEIFEFDAMDDPPSVMDVDVYGFDGPFEEAALLGHAEFNFVKSNLSDLSDVWVPLQGKLAQACQSRLHLRIFLDNTKGNNIVKEYHDKVEREVGKKINIRSPQTNSAFQKIFGLPPEEFLINDFTCHLKRKMRTQGRLFLSPRIIGFYTNLFGHKTKFFFLWEDIEDIQVLSPSLSSMGSPSILVILRKGRGLDAKHGAKSVDEEGRLRFLFQSFVSFNVANRTIMALWKSRSLSPEQKVQLVEEDDESDTKSLRSEDSGSFIGMDDVTMSDVFSSSLPLNISSVMELYEGGALEQRVMEKVGCIDYSVTAWEPVKEDVYQRQVNFKFGKNLSKYTGDITSTQQKSTLPDRNGFVIEEVMSIQGALLGDYFNLHLRYQIEDQTPKAKACLVSASVGIAWLKTTKHQKKITKNAVSSCGSRMKKIFCTLEKEFTLPPKS
;
A
#
# COMPACT_ATOMS: atom_id res chain seq x y z
N MET A 1 11.41 1.49 32.47
CA MET A 1 11.79 2.53 33.47
C MET A 1 11.39 3.90 32.93
N LYS A 2 11.09 4.87 33.80
CA LYS A 2 10.71 6.25 33.43
C LYS A 2 11.85 7.19 33.81
N LEU A 3 12.45 7.87 32.82
CA LEU A 3 13.40 8.95 33.07
C LEU A 3 12.62 10.23 33.33
N VAL A 4 12.94 10.93 34.40
CA VAL A 4 12.42 12.24 34.76
C VAL A 4 13.55 13.25 34.62
N VAL A 5 13.29 14.34 33.91
CA VAL A 5 14.26 15.41 33.63
C VAL A 5 13.62 16.74 33.97
N HIS A 6 14.08 17.37 35.05
CA HIS A 6 13.64 18.69 35.47
C HIS A 6 14.64 19.74 34.98
N VAL A 7 14.21 20.61 34.07
CA VAL A 7 15.02 21.70 33.51
C VAL A 7 14.69 22.98 34.27
N ILE A 8 15.62 23.43 35.11
CA ILE A 8 15.38 24.49 36.08
C ILE A 8 15.68 25.84 35.45
N GLU A 9 16.94 26.09 35.09
CA GLU A 9 17.41 27.39 34.64
C GLU A 9 18.65 27.27 33.74
N ALA A 10 19.00 28.32 33.01
CA ALA A 10 20.31 28.50 32.41
C ALA A 10 20.89 29.87 32.78
N ARG A 11 22.21 30.01 32.64
CA ARG A 11 22.94 31.26 32.90
C ARG A 11 24.06 31.50 31.90
N ASP A 12 24.49 32.76 31.83
CA ASP A 12 25.60 33.22 30.98
C ASP A 12 25.43 32.83 29.50
N LEU A 13 24.18 32.83 29.01
CA LEU A 13 23.89 32.59 27.60
C LEU A 13 24.38 33.76 26.73
N PRO A 14 24.84 33.50 25.49
CA PRO A 14 25.25 34.56 24.58
C PRO A 14 24.04 35.32 24.04
N ALA A 15 24.14 36.65 23.99
CA ALA A 15 23.15 37.49 23.32
C ALA A 15 23.24 37.30 21.80
N MET A 16 22.12 36.95 21.18
CA MET A 16 22.01 36.76 19.73
C MET A 16 21.11 37.83 19.08
N ASP A 17 20.16 38.39 19.82
CA ASP A 17 19.34 39.51 19.35
C ASP A 17 20.14 40.83 19.30
N ASN A 18 19.77 41.70 18.35
CA ASN A 18 20.23 43.10 18.29
C ASN A 18 19.88 43.93 19.55
N ASN A 19 19.03 43.42 20.44
CA ASN A 19 18.66 44.05 21.71
C ASN A 19 19.62 43.71 22.87
N GLY A 20 20.61 42.84 22.65
CA GLY A 20 21.60 42.42 23.66
C GLY A 20 21.13 41.30 24.60
N LEU A 21 20.03 40.62 24.27
CA LEU A 21 19.42 39.52 25.03
C LEU A 21 19.12 38.34 24.06
N SER A 22 18.29 37.38 24.49
CA SER A 22 17.79 36.27 23.66
C SER A 22 16.41 35.77 24.16
N ASP A 23 15.60 35.23 23.26
CA ASP A 23 14.30 34.59 23.47
C ASP A 23 14.46 33.06 23.56
N THR A 24 14.86 32.57 24.74
CA THR A 24 15.49 31.24 24.88
C THR A 24 14.58 30.10 25.31
N TYR A 25 14.82 28.91 24.76
CA TYR A 25 14.16 27.66 25.19
C TYR A 25 15.09 26.45 25.15
N ALA A 26 14.84 25.47 26.00
CA ALA A 26 15.54 24.19 26.03
C ALA A 26 14.74 23.09 25.32
N LYS A 27 15.43 22.29 24.50
CA LYS A 27 14.89 21.18 23.72
C LYS A 27 15.55 19.89 24.16
N LEU A 28 14.76 18.95 24.66
CA LEU A 28 15.20 17.66 25.14
C LEU A 28 14.93 16.60 24.07
N GLN A 29 15.88 15.68 23.86
CA GLN A 29 15.73 14.55 22.96
C GLN A 29 16.33 13.28 23.57
N LEU A 30 15.50 12.25 23.72
CA LEU A 30 15.91 10.88 24.06
C LEU A 30 15.47 9.94 22.93
N ARG A 31 16.42 9.54 22.08
CA ARG A 31 16.17 8.77 20.84
C ARG A 31 15.15 9.48 19.92
N ARG A 32 13.94 8.92 19.79
CA ARG A 32 12.81 9.44 19.01
C ARG A 32 11.87 10.34 19.84
N GLN A 33 11.93 10.28 21.17
CA GLN A 33 11.13 11.14 22.05
C GLN A 33 11.78 12.53 22.10
N ARG A 34 10.95 13.59 22.00
CA ARG A 34 11.37 14.99 22.00
C ARG A 34 10.42 15.81 22.86
N ALA A 35 10.96 16.74 23.65
CA ALA A 35 10.21 17.74 24.40
C ALA A 35 10.88 19.11 24.26
N LYS A 36 10.17 20.19 24.63
CA LYS A 36 10.72 21.54 24.72
C LYS A 36 10.08 22.30 25.88
N THR A 37 10.84 23.19 26.50
CA THR A 37 10.33 24.18 27.45
C THR A 37 9.55 25.28 26.76
N LYS A 38 8.91 26.14 27.55
CA LYS A 38 8.47 27.47 27.13
C LYS A 38 9.66 28.33 26.72
N VAL A 39 9.37 29.37 25.93
CA VAL A 39 10.32 30.38 25.49
C VAL A 39 10.33 31.54 26.48
N ILE A 40 11.50 31.84 27.05
CA ILE A 40 11.69 32.95 27.98
C ILE A 40 12.34 34.10 27.24
N LYS A 41 11.56 35.17 27.08
CA LYS A 41 11.90 36.29 26.20
C LYS A 41 12.87 37.24 26.86
N LYS A 42 13.83 37.74 26.08
CA LYS A 42 14.80 38.77 26.48
C LYS A 42 15.55 38.43 27.78
N SER A 43 16.07 37.20 27.92
CA SER A 43 16.89 36.81 29.08
C SER A 43 18.07 35.94 28.70
N LEU A 44 19.25 36.31 29.20
CA LEU A 44 20.47 35.49 29.16
C LEU A 44 20.58 34.53 30.36
N ASN A 45 19.67 34.66 31.33
CA ASN A 45 19.56 33.80 32.51
C ASN A 45 18.09 33.33 32.66
N PRO A 46 17.58 32.47 31.76
CA PRO A 46 16.20 32.01 31.78
C PRO A 46 15.95 30.98 32.91
N VAL A 47 14.80 31.08 33.57
CA VAL A 47 14.34 30.12 34.60
C VAL A 47 13.04 29.48 34.11
N TRP A 48 13.11 28.23 33.65
CA TRP A 48 11.98 27.50 33.09
C TRP A 48 11.17 26.73 34.14
N ASP A 49 11.86 26.04 35.05
CA ASP A 49 11.28 25.17 36.10
C ASP A 49 10.25 24.16 35.52
N GLU A 50 10.66 23.41 34.48
CA GLU A 50 9.79 22.49 33.73
C GLU A 50 10.27 21.03 33.78
N GLU A 51 9.42 20.13 34.28
CA GLU A 51 9.68 18.69 34.34
C GLU A 51 9.14 17.94 33.11
N PHE A 52 10.00 17.08 32.55
CA PHE A 52 9.69 16.20 31.43
C PHE A 52 9.90 14.75 31.82
N SER A 53 9.14 13.83 31.21
CA SER A 53 9.38 12.40 31.39
C SER A 53 9.43 11.60 30.09
N PHE A 54 10.33 10.61 30.07
CA PHE A 54 10.66 9.80 28.90
C PHE A 54 10.65 8.32 29.26
N ARG A 55 10.14 7.47 28.37
CA ARG A 55 10.24 6.00 28.52
C ARG A 55 11.63 5.53 28.13
N VAL A 56 12.33 4.83 29.03
CA VAL A 56 13.65 4.25 28.77
C VAL A 56 13.48 2.77 28.43
N GLY A 57 13.79 2.43 27.17
CA GLY A 57 13.83 1.05 26.66
C GLY A 57 15.25 0.51 26.41
N ASP A 58 16.28 1.33 26.57
CA ASP A 58 17.68 0.92 26.50
C ASP A 58 18.52 1.92 27.31
N LEU A 59 19.35 1.40 28.20
CA LEU A 59 20.19 2.14 29.13
C LEU A 59 21.49 2.66 28.48
N LYS A 60 21.83 2.21 27.27
CA LYS A 60 22.92 2.75 26.43
C LYS A 60 22.53 4.04 25.69
N ALA A 61 21.32 4.55 25.87
CA ALA A 61 20.87 5.79 25.24
C ALA A 61 21.54 7.04 25.85
N GLU A 62 21.63 8.11 25.06
CA GLU A 62 22.03 9.45 25.52
C GLU A 62 20.81 10.38 25.53
N LEU A 63 20.63 11.12 26.64
CA LEU A 63 19.76 12.30 26.67
C LEU A 63 20.53 13.48 26.08
N CYS A 64 20.02 14.08 25.01
CA CYS A 64 20.55 15.32 24.45
C CYS A 64 19.66 16.49 24.88
N VAL A 65 20.24 17.55 25.44
CA VAL A 65 19.53 18.79 25.77
C VAL A 65 20.21 19.94 25.02
N SER A 66 19.45 20.69 24.23
CA SER A 66 19.95 21.82 23.43
C SER A 66 19.22 23.09 23.80
N VAL A 67 19.92 24.20 24.01
CA VAL A 67 19.33 25.52 24.21
C VAL A 67 19.36 26.28 22.87
N LEU A 68 18.22 26.86 22.50
CA LEU A 68 18.01 27.60 21.26
C LEU A 68 17.38 28.95 21.53
N ASP A 69 17.53 29.86 20.57
CA ASP A 69 16.88 31.16 20.49
C ASP A 69 15.69 31.10 19.51
N GLU A 70 14.52 31.64 19.85
CA GLU A 70 13.31 31.60 19.01
C GLU A 70 13.29 32.77 17.99
N ASP A 71 13.62 32.48 16.74
CA ASP A 71 13.61 33.45 15.65
C ASP A 71 12.24 33.49 14.93
N LYS A 72 11.56 34.66 14.95
CA LYS A 72 10.22 34.78 14.33
C LYS A 72 10.18 34.65 12.81
N TYR A 73 11.30 34.89 12.13
CA TYR A 73 11.38 34.99 10.67
C TYR A 73 12.49 34.14 10.04
N PHE A 74 13.30 33.46 10.86
CA PHE A 74 14.45 32.65 10.44
C PHE A 74 14.47 31.33 11.22
N SER A 75 15.56 30.56 11.12
CA SER A 75 15.70 29.28 11.82
C SER A 75 16.42 29.45 13.16
N ASP A 76 15.76 29.06 14.25
CA ASP A 76 16.25 29.09 15.64
C ASP A 76 17.76 28.85 15.80
N ASP A 77 18.47 29.86 16.29
CA ASP A 77 19.92 29.79 16.49
C ASP A 77 20.26 28.93 17.73
N THR A 78 21.22 28.00 17.61
CA THR A 78 21.55 27.07 18.70
C THR A 78 22.66 27.63 19.60
N LEU A 79 22.30 28.06 20.81
CA LEU A 79 23.21 28.62 21.81
C LEU A 79 24.19 27.59 22.40
N GLY A 80 23.76 26.32 22.48
CA GLY A 80 24.61 25.19 22.83
C GLY A 80 23.83 23.91 23.16
N GLN A 81 24.54 22.82 23.45
CA GLN A 81 23.94 21.53 23.80
C GLN A 81 24.80 20.73 24.79
N ILE A 82 24.17 19.82 25.52
CA ILE A 82 24.82 18.78 26.31
C ILE A 82 24.30 17.39 25.92
N LYS A 83 25.10 16.38 26.23
CA LYS A 83 24.75 14.96 26.11
C LYS A 83 25.05 14.26 27.42
N VAL A 84 24.05 13.57 27.97
CA VAL A 84 24.16 12.81 29.22
C VAL A 84 23.85 11.35 28.91
N PRO A 85 24.86 10.44 28.93
CA PRO A 85 24.63 9.00 28.81
C PRO A 85 23.81 8.48 29.99
N LEU A 86 22.75 7.72 29.73
CA LEU A 86 21.88 7.19 30.79
C LEU A 86 22.57 6.15 31.68
N SER A 87 23.69 5.56 31.23
CA SER A 87 24.49 4.65 32.06
C SER A 87 24.96 5.31 33.37
N ARG A 88 25.22 6.62 33.37
CA ARG A 88 25.65 7.36 34.57
C ARG A 88 24.59 7.39 35.69
N LEU A 89 23.32 7.10 35.38
CA LEU A 89 22.26 6.97 36.38
C LEU A 89 22.24 5.58 37.02
N LEU A 90 22.86 4.57 36.41
CA LEU A 90 23.01 3.23 37.01
C LEU A 90 24.18 3.21 38.00
N ASP A 91 25.19 4.04 37.76
CA ASP A 91 26.37 4.17 38.61
C ASP A 91 26.12 5.01 39.88
N SER A 92 24.92 5.58 40.06
CA SER A 92 24.57 6.41 41.23
C SER A 92 23.55 5.75 42.16
N GLU A 93 23.81 5.82 43.47
CA GLU A 93 23.11 5.05 44.51
C GLU A 93 21.58 5.28 44.55
N ASN A 94 21.10 6.44 44.09
CA ASN A 94 19.69 6.83 44.10
C ASN A 94 19.05 6.89 42.71
N LEU A 95 19.67 6.26 41.69
CA LEU A 95 19.22 6.32 40.28
C LEU A 95 19.00 7.75 39.76
N SER A 96 19.75 8.70 40.30
CA SER A 96 19.62 10.14 40.09
C SER A 96 20.99 10.80 40.04
N LEU A 97 21.15 11.77 39.16
CA LEU A 97 22.34 12.64 39.11
C LEU A 97 22.17 13.86 40.03
N GLY A 98 20.97 14.07 40.60
CA GLY A 98 20.63 15.27 41.35
C GLY A 98 20.63 16.54 40.49
N THR A 99 20.35 17.68 41.12
CA THR A 99 20.40 18.99 40.49
C THR A 99 21.85 19.40 40.25
N GLN A 100 22.28 19.49 38.99
CA GLN A 100 23.65 19.90 38.63
C GLN A 100 23.67 20.90 37.47
N TRP A 101 24.72 21.75 37.48
CA TRP A 101 25.04 22.66 36.38
C TRP A 101 25.86 21.93 35.31
N TYR A 102 25.38 21.98 34.07
CA TYR A 102 26.03 21.39 32.90
C TYR A 102 26.47 22.50 31.94
N ARG A 103 27.76 22.52 31.61
CA ARG A 103 28.31 23.49 30.65
C ARG A 103 27.93 23.13 29.21
N LEU A 104 27.20 24.01 28.54
CA LEU A 104 26.77 23.83 27.16
C LEU A 104 27.98 23.77 26.21
N GLN A 105 27.90 22.90 25.20
CA GLN A 105 28.90 22.74 24.15
C GLN A 105 28.37 23.24 22.81
N PRO A 106 29.20 23.87 21.97
CA PRO A 106 28.78 24.29 20.63
C PRO A 106 28.46 23.08 19.75
N LYS A 107 27.39 23.20 18.95
CA LYS A 107 26.86 22.14 18.07
C LYS A 107 27.84 21.70 16.96
N SER A 108 28.84 22.53 16.65
CA SER A 108 29.89 22.26 15.66
C SER A 108 31.17 23.04 15.97
N LYS A 109 32.34 22.47 15.62
CA LYS A 109 33.66 23.15 15.71
C LYS A 109 33.76 24.42 14.84
N LYS A 110 32.80 24.66 13.93
CA LYS A 110 32.71 25.86 13.08
C LYS A 110 31.67 26.89 13.59
N SER A 111 31.15 26.72 14.80
CA SER A 111 30.23 27.68 15.45
C SER A 111 30.83 29.09 15.52
N LYS A 112 30.04 30.12 15.23
CA LYS A 112 30.40 31.53 15.48
C LYS A 112 30.39 31.86 16.99
N ILE A 113 29.53 31.18 17.75
CA ILE A 113 29.42 31.32 19.21
C ILE A 113 30.62 30.58 19.85
N LYS A 114 31.50 31.34 20.51
CA LYS A 114 32.68 30.84 21.24
C LYS A 114 32.42 30.60 22.73
N THR A 115 31.40 31.25 23.29
CA THR A 115 30.99 31.19 24.69
C THR A 115 29.57 30.63 24.76
N SER A 116 29.46 29.36 25.15
CA SER A 116 28.19 28.72 25.49
C SER A 116 28.04 28.71 27.01
N GLY A 117 26.88 29.12 27.52
CA GLY A 117 26.58 29.23 28.94
C GLY A 117 26.40 27.89 29.65
N GLU A 118 25.71 27.90 30.79
CA GLU A 118 25.48 26.71 31.62
C GLU A 118 23.99 26.49 31.84
N ILE A 119 23.56 25.22 31.96
CA ILE A 119 22.17 24.84 32.20
C ILE A 119 22.06 23.95 33.45
N CYS A 120 21.16 24.29 34.37
CA CYS A 120 20.88 23.57 35.59
C CYS A 120 19.75 22.55 35.36
N ILE A 121 20.05 21.28 35.55
CA ILE A 121 19.11 20.17 35.28
C ILE A 121 19.22 19.12 36.38
N ASN A 122 18.08 18.60 36.81
CA ASN A 122 18.00 17.37 37.62
C ASN A 122 17.53 16.20 36.74
N ILE A 123 18.20 15.06 36.84
CA ILE A 123 17.91 13.87 36.04
C ILE A 123 17.80 12.67 36.98
N SER A 124 16.65 12.00 36.98
CA SER A 124 16.39 10.81 37.81
C SER A 124 15.63 9.73 37.04
N LEU A 125 15.68 8.49 37.52
CA LEU A 125 15.03 7.34 36.90
C LEU A 125 14.06 6.70 37.89
N SER A 126 12.76 6.87 37.68
CA SER A 126 11.73 6.24 38.49
C SER A 126 11.33 4.85 37.96
N GLN A 127 11.10 3.94 38.91
CA GLN A 127 10.42 2.67 38.70
C GLN A 127 9.05 2.80 39.35
N ASN A 128 7.98 2.83 38.54
CA ASN A 128 6.63 2.88 39.09
C ASN A 128 6.25 1.51 39.67
N SER A 129 6.24 1.43 41.00
CA SER A 129 5.19 0.70 41.70
C SER A 129 3.83 1.39 41.46
N CYS A 130 2.74 0.65 41.65
CA CYS A 130 1.38 1.18 41.60
C CYS A 130 1.14 2.17 42.76
N ASP A 131 0.44 3.28 42.48
CA ASP A 131 -0.76 3.74 43.21
C ASP A 131 -1.24 5.11 42.71
N ASP A 132 -2.43 5.51 43.14
CA ASP A 132 -3.38 6.37 42.41
C ASP A 132 -3.58 7.79 43.03
N SER A 133 -4.42 8.60 42.39
CA SER A 133 -5.18 9.75 42.94
C SER A 133 -4.53 11.14 43.22
N ALA A 134 -4.74 12.04 42.25
CA ALA A 134 -5.61 13.24 42.33
C ALA A 134 -5.25 14.57 43.07
N LEU A 135 -5.84 15.66 42.52
CA LEU A 135 -6.12 17.03 43.03
C LEU A 135 -4.97 18.07 43.02
N ILE A 136 -4.95 19.04 42.09
CA ILE A 136 -5.69 20.34 41.99
C ILE A 136 -5.02 21.50 42.77
N SER A 137 -4.56 22.53 42.04
CA SER A 137 -5.02 23.94 42.20
C SER A 137 -4.38 24.91 41.17
N GLN A 138 -5.23 25.41 40.26
CA GLN A 138 -5.21 26.79 39.73
C GLN A 138 -5.75 27.76 40.83
N PRO A 139 -5.83 29.11 40.68
CA PRO A 139 -5.78 29.98 39.47
C PRO A 139 -4.75 31.12 39.66
N THR A 140 -4.69 32.29 39.00
CA THR A 140 -5.56 33.21 38.21
C THR A 140 -4.63 34.03 37.29
N PHE A 141 -5.00 34.82 36.28
CA PHE A 141 -6.16 35.13 35.43
C PHE A 141 -5.73 36.45 34.70
N ASP A 142 -6.58 37.05 33.86
CA ASP A 142 -6.46 38.41 33.30
C ASP A 142 -5.33 38.74 32.26
N ASP A 143 -5.60 39.51 31.21
CA ASP A 143 -6.89 39.76 30.53
C ASP A 143 -6.70 40.44 29.14
N LEU A 144 -7.77 40.45 28.33
CA LEU A 144 -8.13 41.38 27.23
C LEU A 144 -7.12 41.73 26.09
N THR A 145 -7.51 42.12 24.88
CA THR A 145 -8.76 42.05 24.08
C THR A 145 -8.43 42.44 22.62
N SER A 146 -9.44 42.29 21.74
CA SER A 146 -9.74 43.25 20.66
C SER A 146 -8.93 43.14 19.37
N ASN A 147 -9.48 43.46 18.19
CA ASN A 147 -10.88 43.56 17.78
C ASN A 147 -10.94 43.68 16.25
N SER A 148 -12.02 43.17 15.64
CA SER A 148 -12.71 43.83 14.50
C SER A 148 -11.93 43.94 13.16
N ASP A 149 -12.52 44.25 11.98
CA ASP A 149 -13.93 44.44 11.64
C ASP A 149 -14.21 44.22 10.13
N LYS A 150 -15.48 43.89 9.82
CA LYS A 150 -16.31 44.31 8.66
C LYS A 150 -15.84 44.32 7.17
N SER A 151 -16.71 43.69 6.36
CA SER A 151 -17.39 44.22 5.14
C SER A 151 -16.59 44.32 3.82
N SER A 152 -17.16 44.31 2.61
CA SER A 152 -18.54 44.24 2.05
C SER A 152 -18.50 43.52 0.67
N GLU A 153 -19.39 42.59 0.33
CA GLU A 153 -20.61 42.75 -0.49
C GLU A 153 -20.54 43.50 -1.86
N LEU A 154 -21.01 42.80 -2.92
CA LEU A 154 -21.88 43.25 -4.05
C LEU A 154 -21.40 44.42 -4.96
N LYS A 155 -21.29 44.27 -6.30
CA LYS A 155 -22.33 43.94 -7.32
C LYS A 155 -21.64 43.53 -8.67
N ARG A 156 -22.18 42.62 -9.49
CA ARG A 156 -23.08 42.83 -10.67
C ARG A 156 -22.50 43.81 -11.73
N ASP A 157 -22.58 43.57 -13.04
CA ASP A 157 -23.64 42.96 -13.88
C ASP A 157 -23.01 42.42 -15.21
N LYS A 158 -23.49 41.31 -15.83
CA LYS A 158 -24.26 41.21 -17.11
C LYS A 158 -23.51 41.52 -18.44
N ASP A 159 -23.88 41.00 -19.62
CA ASP A 159 -24.96 40.09 -20.04
C ASP A 159 -24.64 39.34 -21.36
N LEU A 160 -25.30 38.19 -21.56
CA LEU A 160 -25.93 37.63 -22.78
C LEU A 160 -25.38 38.05 -24.19
N GLN A 161 -24.79 37.12 -24.97
CA GLN A 161 -25.42 36.21 -25.96
C GLN A 161 -25.50 36.72 -27.43
N LEU A 162 -25.40 35.74 -28.36
CA LEU A 162 -25.90 35.66 -29.76
C LEU A 162 -24.96 36.16 -30.90
N PRO A 163 -25.11 35.71 -32.17
CA PRO A 163 -25.51 34.36 -32.63
C PRO A 163 -24.89 33.84 -33.96
N ASN A 164 -25.30 32.61 -34.35
CA ASN A 164 -25.77 32.20 -35.69
C ASN A 164 -24.85 31.83 -36.88
N ILE A 165 -25.27 30.72 -37.55
CA ILE A 165 -25.27 30.42 -39.01
C ILE A 165 -23.87 30.25 -39.67
N GLY A 166 -23.61 29.28 -40.56
CA GLY A 166 -24.38 28.17 -41.17
C GLY A 166 -23.40 27.19 -41.86
N VAL A 167 -23.76 25.94 -42.19
CA VAL A 167 -24.24 25.50 -43.54
C VAL A 167 -23.12 25.68 -44.60
N GLU A 168 -22.56 24.65 -45.27
CA GLU A 168 -23.21 23.57 -46.05
C GLU A 168 -22.52 22.17 -45.96
N THR A 169 -23.31 21.15 -45.62
CA THR A 169 -23.77 20.01 -46.48
C THR A 169 -23.03 19.77 -47.82
N LEU A 170 -22.69 18.54 -48.26
CA LEU A 170 -23.54 17.44 -48.80
C LEU A 170 -22.65 16.16 -48.92
N SER A 171 -23.05 14.97 -48.44
CA SER A 171 -24.00 13.98 -49.01
C SER A 171 -23.36 13.10 -50.13
N ASP A 172 -23.73 11.83 -50.38
CA ASP A 172 -24.88 11.02 -49.96
C ASP A 172 -24.49 9.53 -49.74
N ASP A 173 -25.22 8.88 -48.82
CA ASP A 173 -25.45 7.41 -48.72
C ASP A 173 -26.43 6.97 -49.86
N PRO A 174 -26.68 5.68 -50.23
CA PRO A 174 -27.33 4.76 -49.26
C PRO A 174 -27.32 3.21 -49.49
N ASP A 175 -27.65 2.52 -48.39
CA ASP A 175 -28.66 1.44 -48.23
C ASP A 175 -28.51 -0.05 -48.69
N MET A 176 -28.79 -0.90 -47.68
CA MET A 176 -29.73 -2.06 -47.65
C MET A 176 -29.33 -3.50 -48.08
N LEU A 177 -29.27 -4.35 -47.04
CA LEU A 177 -29.98 -5.65 -46.85
C LEU A 177 -29.46 -7.02 -47.37
N LYS A 178 -29.40 -7.94 -46.38
CA LYS A 178 -29.79 -9.39 -46.35
C LYS A 178 -28.82 -10.53 -46.72
N ASP A 179 -28.61 -11.34 -45.68
CA ASP A 179 -28.74 -12.82 -45.57
C ASP A 179 -27.79 -13.85 -46.25
N GLU A 180 -27.47 -14.84 -45.41
CA GLU A 180 -27.02 -16.24 -45.65
C GLU A 180 -25.57 -16.59 -46.07
N LYS A 181 -25.24 -17.87 -45.77
CA LYS A 181 -23.90 -18.50 -45.70
C LYS A 181 -23.32 -18.80 -47.08
N ILE A 182 -21.98 -18.87 -47.17
CA ILE A 182 -21.21 -20.02 -47.70
C ILE A 182 -19.70 -19.89 -47.37
N SER A 183 -18.98 -21.00 -47.45
CA SER A 183 -17.57 -21.22 -47.05
C SER A 183 -16.49 -20.60 -47.95
N GLY A 184 -15.31 -20.29 -47.39
CA GLY A 184 -14.07 -20.09 -48.14
C GLY A 184 -13.03 -19.26 -47.36
N PRO A 185 -11.71 -19.50 -47.52
CA PRO A 185 -10.69 -18.95 -46.63
C PRO A 185 -10.44 -17.45 -46.85
N SER A 186 -10.15 -16.73 -45.77
CA SER A 186 -9.83 -15.30 -45.83
C SER A 186 -8.39 -14.97 -45.43
N PHE A 187 -7.84 -14.04 -46.22
CA PHE A 187 -6.83 -13.05 -45.88
C PHE A 187 -5.36 -13.44 -45.70
N LEU A 188 -5.00 -14.57 -45.07
CA LEU A 188 -3.57 -14.85 -44.80
C LEU A 188 -2.75 -15.25 -46.04
N ASP A 189 -3.35 -15.94 -47.02
CA ASP A 189 -2.63 -16.34 -48.25
C ASP A 189 -2.42 -15.19 -49.26
N ARG A 190 -3.09 -14.04 -49.08
CA ARG A 190 -2.94 -12.88 -49.99
C ARG A 190 -1.85 -11.89 -49.59
N ILE A 191 -1.38 -11.91 -48.34
CA ILE A 191 -0.31 -11.00 -47.88
C ILE A 191 1.07 -11.53 -48.30
N PHE A 192 1.23 -12.86 -48.46
CA PHE A 192 2.50 -13.48 -48.84
C PHE A 192 2.96 -13.27 -50.30
N GLN A 193 2.15 -12.64 -51.16
CA GLN A 193 2.53 -12.34 -52.55
C GLN A 193 2.93 -10.86 -52.81
N VAL A 194 2.92 -9.98 -51.80
CA VAL A 194 3.19 -8.54 -52.01
C VAL A 194 4.64 -8.14 -51.73
N PHE A 195 5.37 -8.87 -50.89
CA PHE A 195 6.75 -8.52 -50.48
C PHE A 195 7.85 -9.32 -51.20
N SER A 196 7.57 -9.87 -52.38
CA SER A 196 8.55 -10.59 -53.19
C SER A 196 8.45 -10.22 -54.67
N GLY A 197 8.84 -8.98 -55.00
CA GLY A 197 9.03 -8.60 -56.39
C GLY A 197 9.29 -7.11 -56.64
N ARG A 198 10.52 -6.82 -57.11
CA ARG A 198 10.87 -5.71 -58.02
C ARG A 198 10.76 -4.26 -57.47
N ASN A 199 11.69 -3.36 -57.73
CA ASN A 199 12.55 -3.20 -58.92
C ASN A 199 13.95 -2.61 -58.58
N ALA A 200 14.96 -3.00 -59.38
CA ALA A 200 16.14 -2.16 -59.69
C ALA A 200 15.74 -1.12 -60.78
N GLU A 201 16.49 -0.10 -61.19
CA GLU A 201 17.81 -0.08 -61.84
C GLU A 201 18.34 1.37 -61.80
N THR A 202 19.65 1.61 -61.76
CA THR A 202 20.51 2.00 -62.91
C THR A 202 21.86 2.50 -62.32
N ASN A 203 23.04 2.52 -62.96
CA ASN A 203 23.53 1.98 -64.24
C ASN A 203 25.07 1.78 -64.17
N ASP A 204 25.57 0.73 -64.83
CA ASP A 204 26.76 0.63 -65.73
C ASP A 204 28.13 1.31 -65.44
N PRO A 205 29.25 0.78 -66.01
CA PRO A 205 29.72 -0.62 -65.95
C PRO A 205 31.27 -0.75 -65.83
N LEU A 206 31.82 -1.98 -65.77
CA LEU A 206 32.93 -2.52 -66.61
C LEU A 206 33.68 -3.73 -65.97
N GLU A 207 33.70 -4.87 -66.70
CA GLU A 207 34.83 -5.79 -67.00
C GLU A 207 35.82 -6.32 -65.89
N ALA A 208 36.32 -7.57 -65.90
CA ALA A 208 36.02 -8.78 -66.70
C ALA A 208 36.71 -10.09 -66.17
N VAL A 209 36.28 -11.26 -66.71
CA VAL A 209 36.97 -12.57 -66.89
C VAL A 209 37.35 -13.48 -65.68
N GLN A 210 36.48 -14.47 -65.44
CA GLN A 210 36.69 -15.95 -65.48
C GLN A 210 38.08 -16.63 -65.32
N GLU A 211 38.16 -17.56 -64.32
CA GLU A 211 38.42 -19.04 -64.42
C GLU A 211 39.72 -19.63 -65.04
N PRO A 212 40.04 -20.96 -64.92
CA PRO A 212 39.42 -22.08 -64.16
C PRO A 212 40.42 -22.95 -63.32
N SER A 213 39.95 -24.13 -62.86
CA SER A 213 40.61 -25.17 -62.03
C SER A 213 41.36 -26.29 -62.79
N ALA A 214 42.27 -27.03 -62.11
CA ALA A 214 42.56 -28.48 -62.33
C ALA A 214 43.57 -29.12 -61.32
N ASP A 215 43.11 -30.13 -60.57
CA ASP A 215 43.65 -31.49 -60.31
C ASP A 215 45.16 -31.90 -60.17
N LEU A 216 45.41 -32.67 -59.09
CA LEU A 216 46.25 -33.90 -58.91
C LEU A 216 47.78 -33.89 -58.59
N ASP A 217 48.14 -34.81 -57.68
CA ASP A 217 49.44 -35.26 -57.10
C ASP A 217 50.48 -35.85 -58.11
N PRO A 218 51.76 -36.23 -57.77
CA PRO A 218 52.39 -36.47 -56.44
C PRO A 218 53.83 -35.90 -56.22
N GLY A 219 54.46 -36.17 -55.05
CA GLY A 219 55.87 -35.82 -54.68
C GLY A 219 56.98 -36.69 -55.33
N PRO A 220 58.27 -36.74 -54.83
CA PRO A 220 58.79 -36.36 -53.49
C PRO A 220 60.18 -35.63 -53.47
N SER A 221 60.77 -35.43 -52.26
CA SER A 221 62.22 -35.54 -51.87
C SER A 221 62.89 -34.38 -51.08
N SER A 222 63.34 -34.69 -49.84
CA SER A 222 64.57 -34.23 -49.11
C SER A 222 64.93 -32.72 -49.02
N SER A 223 64.79 -32.08 -47.85
CA SER A 223 65.83 -31.87 -46.78
C SER A 223 66.58 -30.53 -46.93
N GLU A 224 66.96 -29.74 -45.90
CA GLU A 224 67.19 -29.97 -44.46
C GLU A 224 66.66 -28.82 -43.55
N ASP A 225 66.73 -29.04 -42.24
CA ASP A 225 66.14 -28.31 -41.11
C ASP A 225 66.50 -26.81 -40.92
N SER A 226 65.57 -26.05 -40.28
CA SER A 226 65.83 -25.56 -38.91
C SER A 226 64.57 -24.97 -38.22
N ASN A 227 64.53 -25.16 -36.89
CA ASN A 227 63.71 -24.47 -35.88
C ASN A 227 62.27 -24.96 -35.55
N LEU A 228 62.25 -25.99 -34.70
CA LEU A 228 61.58 -25.98 -33.37
C LEU A 228 60.04 -26.10 -33.27
N ASN A 229 59.60 -27.35 -33.19
CA ASN A 229 58.47 -27.92 -32.44
C ASN A 229 57.84 -27.04 -31.33
N SER A 230 56.51 -27.09 -31.18
CA SER A 230 55.92 -27.95 -30.13
C SER A 230 54.46 -28.36 -30.39
N ASN A 231 54.23 -29.25 -31.36
CA ASN A 231 53.04 -30.12 -31.36
C ASN A 231 53.24 -31.23 -30.32
N LEU A 232 52.82 -30.99 -29.07
CA LEU A 232 52.84 -31.99 -27.98
C LEU A 232 51.74 -31.68 -26.93
N SER A 233 50.47 -31.93 -27.26
CA SER A 233 49.38 -31.88 -26.25
C SER A 233 48.10 -32.66 -26.60
N SER A 234 47.84 -33.04 -27.86
CA SER A 234 46.57 -33.69 -28.25
C SER A 234 46.33 -35.07 -27.66
N ASP A 235 47.38 -35.81 -27.31
CA ASP A 235 47.31 -37.26 -27.03
C ASP A 235 47.42 -37.64 -25.54
N LEU A 236 47.32 -36.66 -24.61
CA LEU A 236 47.46 -36.90 -23.16
C LEU A 236 46.16 -36.83 -22.35
N ASN A 237 45.05 -36.33 -22.92
CA ASN A 237 43.81 -36.04 -22.16
C ASN A 237 42.83 -37.22 -21.99
N SER A 238 43.18 -38.44 -22.40
CA SER A 238 42.28 -39.61 -22.33
C SER A 238 42.21 -40.30 -20.96
N ASN A 239 43.08 -39.94 -20.00
CA ASN A 239 43.23 -40.62 -18.70
C ASN A 239 43.06 -39.72 -17.46
N ILE A 240 42.70 -38.44 -17.62
CA ILE A 240 42.50 -37.52 -16.48
C ILE A 240 41.07 -37.66 -15.95
N SER A 241 40.91 -37.84 -14.64
CA SER A 241 39.58 -37.96 -14.03
C SER A 241 38.84 -36.62 -13.97
N PHE A 242 37.50 -36.65 -13.98
CA PHE A 242 36.66 -35.45 -13.91
C PHE A 242 37.01 -34.53 -12.73
N ASN A 243 37.35 -35.11 -11.57
CA ASN A 243 37.72 -34.36 -10.37
C ASN A 243 39.13 -33.73 -10.47
N GLU A 244 40.03 -34.30 -11.26
CA GLU A 244 41.33 -33.69 -11.57
C GLU A 244 41.19 -32.56 -12.59
N LEU A 245 40.30 -32.69 -13.58
CA LEU A 245 39.97 -31.61 -14.51
C LEU A 245 39.39 -30.39 -13.78
N LEU A 246 38.44 -30.61 -12.84
CA LEU A 246 37.86 -29.54 -12.01
C LEU A 246 38.94 -28.83 -11.16
N LYS A 247 39.83 -29.57 -10.51
CA LYS A 247 40.93 -29.00 -9.72
C LYS A 247 41.94 -28.22 -10.56
N ASN A 248 42.27 -28.72 -11.75
CA ASN A 248 43.16 -28.02 -12.69
C ASN A 248 42.53 -26.70 -13.14
N PHE A 249 41.22 -26.68 -13.39
CA PHE A 249 40.47 -25.47 -13.77
C PHE A 249 40.39 -24.46 -12.60
N GLU A 250 40.01 -24.90 -11.39
CA GLU A 250 39.99 -24.07 -10.17
C GLU A 250 41.37 -23.46 -9.85
N SER A 251 42.46 -24.21 -10.07
CA SER A 251 43.83 -23.71 -9.83
C SER A 251 44.25 -22.57 -10.75
N LYS A 252 43.60 -22.42 -11.93
CA LYS A 252 43.87 -21.36 -12.91
C LYS A 252 42.92 -20.16 -12.79
N HIS A 253 41.76 -20.32 -12.16
CA HIS A 253 40.71 -19.29 -12.05
C HIS A 253 40.31 -19.01 -10.60
N GLN A 254 41.03 -18.09 -9.94
CA GLN A 254 40.71 -17.61 -8.58
C GLN A 254 40.22 -16.15 -8.60
N GLY A 255 39.16 -15.84 -7.85
CA GLY A 255 38.73 -14.46 -7.59
C GLY A 255 37.70 -13.84 -8.54
N GLY A 256 36.80 -14.64 -9.14
CA GLY A 256 35.67 -14.14 -9.94
C GLY A 256 34.39 -13.90 -9.10
N GLU A 257 33.64 -12.84 -9.39
CA GLU A 257 32.29 -12.66 -8.81
C GLU A 257 31.32 -13.75 -9.31
N ALA A 258 30.30 -14.06 -8.51
CA ALA A 258 29.28 -15.03 -8.90
C ALA A 258 28.46 -14.51 -10.09
N PRO A 259 28.20 -15.31 -11.14
CA PRO A 259 27.33 -14.89 -12.22
C PRO A 259 25.90 -14.65 -11.70
N GLU A 260 25.29 -13.52 -12.09
CA GLU A 260 23.91 -13.20 -11.75
C GLU A 260 22.91 -14.13 -12.45
N ASN A 261 21.69 -14.22 -11.90
CA ASN A 261 20.60 -14.99 -12.49
C ASN A 261 20.23 -14.45 -13.88
N LEU A 262 19.94 -15.36 -14.81
CA LEU A 262 19.55 -15.01 -16.17
C LEU A 262 18.14 -14.38 -16.21
N PRO A 263 17.92 -13.36 -17.08
CA PRO A 263 16.73 -12.50 -17.05
C PRO A 263 15.40 -13.15 -17.51
N GLY A 264 15.42 -14.39 -18.01
CA GLY A 264 14.18 -15.16 -18.28
C GLY A 264 13.51 -15.68 -17.00
N GLY A 265 14.22 -15.63 -15.87
CA GLY A 265 13.75 -16.01 -14.55
C GLY A 265 14.39 -17.28 -14.01
N VAL A 266 13.96 -17.68 -12.82
CA VAL A 266 14.44 -18.87 -12.10
C VAL A 266 13.47 -20.03 -12.34
N LEU A 267 14.03 -21.21 -12.65
CA LEU A 267 13.31 -22.48 -12.87
C LEU A 267 13.34 -23.36 -11.63
N VAL A 268 14.46 -23.35 -10.88
CA VAL A 268 14.63 -24.09 -9.62
C VAL A 268 15.43 -23.21 -8.66
N ASP A 269 14.98 -23.13 -7.41
CA ASP A 269 15.76 -22.58 -6.27
C ASP A 269 15.43 -23.43 -5.04
N GLN A 270 16.29 -24.40 -4.73
CA GLN A 270 16.05 -25.39 -3.69
C GLN A 270 17.33 -25.73 -2.92
N ILE A 271 17.15 -26.12 -1.65
CA ILE A 271 18.23 -26.57 -0.77
C ILE A 271 18.13 -28.09 -0.62
N TYR A 272 19.24 -28.77 -0.88
CA TYR A 272 19.38 -30.22 -0.81
C TYR A 272 20.38 -30.60 0.30
N ALA A 273 20.07 -31.66 1.05
CA ALA A 273 20.95 -32.22 2.08
C ALA A 273 22.04 -33.10 1.45
N ILE A 274 22.94 -32.47 0.70
CA ILE A 274 24.06 -33.06 -0.03
C ILE A 274 25.15 -32.00 -0.21
N ALA A 275 26.42 -32.40 -0.20
CA ALA A 275 27.53 -31.47 -0.42
C ALA A 275 27.51 -30.88 -1.85
N PRO A 276 27.95 -29.62 -2.06
CA PRO A 276 27.97 -28.99 -3.38
C PRO A 276 28.78 -29.78 -4.43
N SER A 277 29.94 -30.32 -4.05
CA SER A 277 30.78 -31.18 -4.90
C SER A 277 30.10 -32.50 -5.30
N ASP A 278 29.34 -33.12 -4.40
CA ASP A 278 28.56 -34.34 -4.69
C ASP A 278 27.37 -34.01 -5.61
N LEU A 279 26.67 -32.90 -5.39
CA LEU A 279 25.58 -32.46 -6.27
C LEU A 279 26.08 -32.11 -7.68
N ASN A 280 27.21 -31.38 -7.77
CA ASN A 280 27.88 -31.12 -9.04
C ASN A 280 28.29 -32.44 -9.73
N SER A 281 28.70 -33.45 -8.97
CA SER A 281 29.02 -34.78 -9.52
C SER A 281 27.79 -35.53 -10.04
N ILE A 282 26.65 -35.47 -9.35
CA ILE A 282 25.37 -36.06 -9.81
C ILE A 282 24.91 -35.42 -11.13
N LEU A 283 25.08 -34.11 -11.28
CA LEU A 283 24.61 -33.37 -12.45
C LEU A 283 25.62 -33.37 -13.62
N PHE A 284 26.93 -33.27 -13.37
CA PHE A 284 27.89 -32.96 -14.43
C PHE A 284 28.99 -34.00 -14.66
N SER A 285 29.14 -35.01 -13.79
CA SER A 285 30.09 -36.11 -14.03
C SER A 285 29.74 -36.88 -15.33
N PRO A 286 30.72 -37.37 -16.11
CA PRO A 286 30.46 -38.23 -17.27
C PRO A 286 29.75 -39.55 -16.94
N ASN A 287 29.90 -40.04 -15.70
CA ASN A 287 29.43 -41.37 -15.28
C ASN A 287 28.08 -41.37 -14.54
N THR A 288 27.34 -40.25 -14.57
CA THR A 288 26.03 -40.14 -13.90
C THR A 288 24.89 -40.72 -14.75
N ASN A 289 24.01 -41.50 -14.12
CA ASN A 289 22.78 -41.97 -14.75
C ASN A 289 21.63 -40.94 -14.67
N PHE A 290 21.80 -39.82 -13.95
CA PHE A 290 20.74 -38.85 -13.70
C PHE A 290 20.06 -38.35 -14.98
N TRP A 291 20.84 -37.91 -15.97
CA TRP A 291 20.31 -37.42 -17.24
C TRP A 291 19.69 -38.51 -18.12
N ASN A 292 20.14 -39.76 -17.99
CA ASN A 292 19.51 -40.89 -18.68
C ASN A 292 18.12 -41.17 -18.10
N SER A 293 18.00 -41.24 -16.77
CA SER A 293 16.70 -41.38 -16.09
C SER A 293 15.76 -40.21 -16.38
N LEU A 294 16.28 -38.98 -16.43
CA LEU A 294 15.48 -37.80 -16.79
C LEU A 294 15.04 -37.84 -18.26
N ALA A 295 15.92 -38.29 -19.17
CA ALA A 295 15.59 -38.47 -20.57
C ALA A 295 14.47 -39.50 -20.75
N GLU A 296 14.49 -40.62 -20.02
CA GLU A 296 13.41 -41.61 -20.02
C GLU A 296 12.07 -41.02 -19.55
N ILE A 297 12.05 -40.31 -18.41
CA ILE A 297 10.84 -39.65 -17.88
C ILE A 297 10.28 -38.63 -18.88
N GLN A 298 11.15 -37.85 -19.52
CA GLN A 298 10.78 -36.81 -20.50
C GLN A 298 10.52 -37.35 -21.92
N GLY A 299 10.63 -38.66 -22.17
CA GLY A 299 10.53 -39.26 -23.51
C GLY A 299 11.59 -38.75 -24.50
N THR A 300 12.74 -38.31 -24.00
CA THR A 300 13.88 -37.81 -24.79
C THR A 300 14.71 -38.99 -25.28
N MET A 301 14.97 -39.05 -26.59
CA MET A 301 15.63 -40.19 -27.24
C MET A 301 17.06 -39.85 -27.68
N GLY A 302 17.94 -40.85 -27.68
CA GLY A 302 19.30 -40.72 -28.24
C GLY A 302 20.18 -39.71 -27.50
N PHE A 303 20.05 -39.64 -26.17
CA PHE A 303 20.93 -38.80 -25.34
C PHE A 303 22.38 -39.30 -25.42
N GLN A 304 23.29 -38.40 -25.80
CA GLN A 304 24.73 -38.65 -25.90
C GLN A 304 25.49 -37.43 -25.37
N SER A 305 26.41 -37.65 -24.43
CA SER A 305 27.27 -36.61 -23.85
C SER A 305 28.73 -36.88 -24.22
N GLU A 306 29.46 -35.86 -24.63
CA GLU A 306 30.91 -35.92 -24.75
C GLU A 306 31.58 -35.82 -23.37
N ASN A 307 32.83 -36.28 -23.29
CA ASN A 307 33.71 -36.01 -22.15
C ASN A 307 34.06 -34.51 -22.08
N TRP A 308 34.25 -34.00 -20.87
CA TRP A 308 34.72 -32.64 -20.64
C TRP A 308 36.10 -32.42 -21.25
N LYS A 309 36.23 -31.33 -22.01
CA LYS A 309 37.46 -30.86 -22.64
C LYS A 309 37.85 -29.52 -22.04
N ILE A 310 39.14 -29.31 -21.84
CA ILE A 310 39.72 -28.02 -21.47
C ILE A 310 40.37 -27.44 -22.72
N GLU A 311 39.89 -26.29 -23.16
CA GLU A 311 40.38 -25.54 -24.32
C GLU A 311 41.04 -24.22 -23.87
N ASN A 312 41.69 -23.51 -24.79
CA ASN A 312 42.36 -22.22 -24.55
C ASN A 312 43.35 -22.25 -23.35
N ASP A 313 44.32 -23.17 -23.37
CA ASP A 313 45.36 -23.32 -22.34
C ASP A 313 44.85 -23.34 -20.88
N GLY A 314 43.65 -23.87 -20.64
CA GLY A 314 43.05 -23.94 -19.30
C GLY A 314 41.93 -22.94 -19.04
N GLU A 315 41.70 -21.97 -19.93
CA GLU A 315 40.73 -20.90 -19.70
C GLU A 315 39.27 -21.37 -19.76
N VAL A 316 38.93 -22.37 -20.59
CA VAL A 316 37.54 -22.79 -20.83
C VAL A 316 37.39 -24.31 -20.71
N MET A 317 36.55 -24.77 -19.78
CA MET A 317 36.16 -26.19 -19.64
C MET A 317 34.74 -26.38 -20.17
N LYS A 318 34.57 -27.18 -21.23
CA LYS A 318 33.26 -27.42 -21.87
C LYS A 318 33.04 -28.86 -22.35
N ARG A 319 31.78 -29.21 -22.64
CA ARG A 319 31.38 -30.43 -23.36
C ARG A 319 30.18 -30.17 -24.26
N PHE A 320 29.96 -31.05 -25.22
CA PHE A 320 28.74 -31.08 -26.04
C PHE A 320 27.85 -32.25 -25.64
N VAL A 321 26.53 -32.00 -25.66
CA VAL A 321 25.48 -32.99 -25.42
C VAL A 321 24.50 -32.92 -26.58
N THR A 322 24.05 -34.07 -27.08
CA THR A 322 23.04 -34.14 -28.14
C THR A 322 21.92 -35.09 -27.75
N TYR A 323 20.69 -34.74 -28.13
CA TYR A 323 19.50 -35.54 -27.86
C TYR A 323 18.36 -35.18 -28.81
N THR A 324 17.32 -36.02 -28.86
CA THR A 324 16.10 -35.77 -29.64
C THR A 324 14.91 -35.64 -28.69
N LYS A 325 14.27 -34.48 -28.64
CA LYS A 325 13.03 -34.28 -27.86
C LYS A 325 11.84 -34.88 -28.60
N ALA A 326 10.90 -35.46 -27.84
CA ALA A 326 9.68 -36.07 -28.37
C ALA A 326 8.80 -35.05 -29.13
N ALA A 327 7.99 -35.56 -30.06
CA ALA A 327 7.01 -34.75 -30.77
C ALA A 327 5.91 -34.26 -29.82
N THR A 328 5.56 -32.98 -29.94
CA THR A 328 4.42 -32.35 -29.25
C THR A 328 3.26 -32.15 -30.22
N LYS A 329 2.13 -31.60 -29.74
CA LYS A 329 0.97 -31.27 -30.60
C LYS A 329 1.26 -30.21 -31.67
N LEU A 330 2.34 -29.43 -31.52
CA LEU A 330 2.65 -28.27 -32.37
C LEU A 330 4.00 -28.41 -33.09
N VAL A 331 4.91 -29.24 -32.58
CA VAL A 331 6.28 -29.40 -33.10
C VAL A 331 6.59 -30.89 -33.21
N LYS A 332 7.19 -31.32 -34.32
CA LYS A 332 7.64 -32.71 -34.52
C LYS A 332 8.79 -33.06 -33.54
N ALA A 333 9.25 -34.30 -33.55
CA ALA A 333 10.48 -34.66 -32.83
C ALA A 333 11.66 -33.85 -33.40
N VAL A 334 12.50 -33.31 -32.53
CA VAL A 334 13.49 -32.27 -32.85
C VAL A 334 14.84 -32.64 -32.26
N LYS A 335 15.90 -32.51 -33.06
CA LYS A 335 17.26 -32.67 -32.56
C LYS A 335 17.71 -31.40 -31.85
N ALA A 336 18.24 -31.57 -30.65
CA ALA A 336 18.86 -30.53 -29.86
C ALA A 336 20.37 -30.77 -29.77
N THR A 337 21.14 -29.69 -29.81
CA THR A 337 22.57 -29.67 -29.50
C THR A 337 22.77 -28.68 -28.36
N GLU A 338 23.41 -29.12 -27.29
CA GLU A 338 23.64 -28.37 -26.08
C GLU A 338 25.15 -28.27 -25.80
N GLU A 339 25.65 -27.05 -25.67
CA GLU A 339 27.02 -26.76 -25.26
C GLU A 339 27.01 -26.42 -23.77
N GLN A 340 27.70 -27.19 -22.94
CA GLN A 340 27.80 -26.95 -21.49
C GLN A 340 29.20 -26.44 -21.14
N ILE A 341 29.29 -25.31 -20.44
CA ILE A 341 30.54 -24.61 -20.13
C ILE A 341 30.61 -24.33 -18.63
N TYR A 342 31.69 -24.74 -17.97
CA TYR A 342 31.99 -24.28 -16.60
C TYR A 342 32.44 -22.82 -16.64
N ILE A 343 31.69 -21.96 -15.96
CA ILE A 343 31.99 -20.53 -15.78
C ILE A 343 32.75 -20.30 -14.46
N ARG A 344 32.43 -21.08 -13.42
CA ARG A 344 33.06 -20.96 -12.10
C ARG A 344 33.20 -22.31 -11.42
N VAL A 345 34.36 -22.54 -10.80
CA VAL A 345 34.66 -23.64 -9.88
C VAL A 345 35.55 -23.04 -8.81
N GLU A 346 35.01 -22.73 -7.63
CA GLU A 346 35.76 -22.06 -6.55
C GLU A 346 35.13 -22.35 -5.19
N ASN A 347 35.88 -22.97 -4.26
CA ASN A 347 35.47 -23.16 -2.86
C ASN A 347 34.07 -23.77 -2.70
N GLU A 348 33.82 -24.92 -3.33
CA GLU A 348 32.50 -25.60 -3.37
C GLU A 348 31.37 -24.80 -4.07
N ASN A 349 31.68 -23.73 -4.80
CA ASN A 349 30.74 -23.05 -5.71
C ASN A 349 30.99 -23.48 -7.15
N PHE A 350 29.94 -23.90 -7.86
CA PHE A 350 29.98 -24.32 -9.25
C PHE A 350 28.97 -23.54 -10.08
N ALA A 351 29.38 -23.03 -11.23
CA ALA A 351 28.49 -22.40 -12.21
C ALA A 351 28.68 -23.04 -13.59
N VAL A 352 27.62 -23.59 -14.17
CA VAL A 352 27.61 -24.21 -15.50
C VAL A 352 26.54 -23.55 -16.38
N LEU A 353 26.97 -22.97 -17.50
CA LEU A 353 26.07 -22.41 -18.51
C LEU A 353 25.87 -23.43 -19.63
N CYS A 354 24.62 -23.71 -19.95
CA CYS A 354 24.20 -24.63 -20.99
C CYS A 354 23.50 -23.84 -22.10
N SER A 355 24.07 -23.83 -23.31
CA SER A 355 23.51 -23.16 -24.50
C SER A 355 22.92 -24.20 -25.45
N VAL A 356 21.59 -24.24 -25.52
CA VAL A 356 20.81 -25.20 -26.32
C VAL A 356 20.38 -24.57 -27.64
N SER A 357 20.63 -25.29 -28.74
CA SER A 357 20.19 -24.97 -30.08
C SER A 357 19.32 -26.09 -30.66
N THR A 358 18.17 -25.70 -31.22
CA THR A 358 17.19 -26.60 -31.83
C THR A 358 16.84 -26.09 -33.24
N PRO A 359 17.73 -26.25 -34.24
CA PRO A 359 17.56 -25.63 -35.55
C PRO A 359 16.32 -26.12 -36.31
N ASP A 360 15.83 -27.32 -36.00
CA ASP A 360 14.70 -27.96 -36.69
C ASP A 360 13.31 -27.39 -36.29
N VAL A 361 13.22 -26.52 -35.27
CA VAL A 361 11.95 -25.87 -34.90
C VAL A 361 11.65 -24.65 -35.78
N PRO A 362 10.39 -24.25 -35.95
CA PRO A 362 10.06 -22.96 -36.55
C PRO A 362 10.83 -21.82 -35.85
N PHE A 363 11.60 -21.04 -36.62
CA PHE A 363 12.50 -19.98 -36.12
C PHE A 363 13.67 -20.46 -35.24
N GLY A 364 14.02 -21.75 -35.24
CA GLY A 364 15.08 -22.34 -34.40
C GLY A 364 16.49 -21.79 -34.63
N ASN A 365 16.75 -21.19 -35.79
CA ASN A 365 18.01 -20.50 -36.09
C ASN A 365 18.04 -19.04 -35.60
N CYS A 366 16.89 -18.48 -35.21
CA CYS A 366 16.78 -17.09 -34.76
C CYS A 366 17.07 -16.92 -33.26
N PHE A 367 17.15 -18.00 -32.48
CA PHE A 367 17.37 -17.96 -31.04
C PHE A 367 18.17 -19.16 -30.51
N ARG A 368 18.74 -19.00 -29.31
CA ARG A 368 19.25 -20.08 -28.45
C ARG A 368 18.61 -19.99 -27.08
N VAL A 369 18.41 -21.13 -26.43
CA VAL A 369 17.96 -21.20 -25.04
C VAL A 369 19.20 -21.37 -24.17
N GLU A 370 19.41 -20.48 -23.22
CA GLU A 370 20.54 -20.56 -22.29
C GLU A 370 20.02 -20.83 -20.88
N VAL A 371 20.62 -21.81 -20.20
CA VAL A 371 20.28 -22.22 -18.83
C VAL A 371 21.54 -22.20 -17.98
N LEU A 372 21.52 -21.44 -16.87
CA LEU A 372 22.62 -21.33 -15.93
C LEU A 372 22.27 -22.13 -14.66
N TYR A 373 23.09 -23.13 -14.36
CA TYR A 373 23.07 -23.87 -13.11
C TYR A 373 24.11 -23.26 -12.18
N LEU A 374 23.66 -22.85 -10.99
CA LEU A 374 24.50 -22.31 -9.93
C LEU A 374 24.32 -23.18 -8.68
N ILE A 375 25.39 -23.84 -8.27
CA ILE A 375 25.47 -24.65 -7.05
C ILE A 375 26.35 -23.90 -6.06
N THR A 376 25.84 -23.62 -4.87
CA THR A 376 26.60 -22.99 -3.79
C THR A 376 26.44 -23.77 -2.48
N PRO A 377 27.34 -23.61 -1.50
CA PRO A 377 27.12 -24.11 -0.14
C PRO A 377 25.78 -23.61 0.42
N GLY A 378 25.02 -24.51 1.03
CA GLY A 378 23.79 -24.18 1.76
C GLY A 378 24.09 -23.87 3.24
N PRO A 379 23.05 -23.53 4.01
CA PRO A 379 23.19 -23.30 5.45
C PRO A 379 23.48 -24.60 6.22
N GLU A 380 24.35 -24.50 7.23
CA GLU A 380 24.67 -25.60 8.14
C GLU A 380 23.45 -25.94 9.03
N LEU A 381 23.08 -27.23 9.10
CA LEU A 381 22.01 -27.72 9.96
C LEU A 381 22.59 -28.13 11.32
N ALA A 382 21.85 -27.87 12.40
CA ALA A 382 22.33 -28.11 13.78
C ALA A 382 22.24 -29.57 14.23
N GLU A 383 21.55 -30.43 13.48
CA GLU A 383 21.43 -31.86 13.75
C GLU A 383 22.17 -32.66 12.67
N GLU A 384 23.30 -33.27 13.08
CA GLU A 384 24.24 -34.09 12.28
C GLU A 384 25.10 -33.32 11.25
N GLU A 385 26.29 -33.86 10.94
CA GLU A 385 27.36 -33.22 10.12
C GLU A 385 27.04 -33.14 8.60
N LEU A 386 25.77 -32.99 8.25
CA LEU A 386 25.26 -33.00 6.87
C LEU A 386 25.49 -31.64 6.19
N LYS A 387 26.51 -31.58 5.32
CA LYS A 387 26.68 -30.46 4.38
C LYS A 387 25.46 -30.34 3.47
N THR A 388 24.95 -29.11 3.31
CA THR A 388 23.86 -28.80 2.40
C THR A 388 24.36 -28.00 1.19
N SER A 389 23.58 -28.00 0.12
CA SER A 389 23.84 -27.22 -1.09
C SER A 389 22.57 -26.53 -1.56
N ARG A 390 22.71 -25.29 -2.04
CA ARG A 390 21.66 -24.56 -2.74
C ARG A 390 21.89 -24.71 -4.24
N LEU A 391 20.86 -25.14 -4.96
CA LEU A 391 20.83 -25.22 -6.41
C LEU A 391 19.86 -24.17 -6.94
N VAL A 392 20.40 -23.19 -7.67
CA VAL A 392 19.65 -22.20 -8.42
C VAL A 392 19.82 -22.49 -9.91
N ILE A 393 18.73 -22.61 -10.64
CA ILE A 393 18.71 -22.78 -12.10
C ILE A 393 17.94 -21.61 -12.69
N SER A 394 18.59 -20.79 -13.51
CA SER A 394 17.95 -19.68 -14.23
C SER A 394 18.10 -19.84 -15.74
N TRP A 395 17.31 -19.10 -16.54
CA TRP A 395 17.34 -19.22 -17.99
C TRP A 395 17.18 -17.87 -18.72
N ARG A 396 17.55 -17.81 -20.00
CA ARG A 396 17.17 -16.75 -20.94
C ARG A 396 16.99 -17.28 -22.35
N LEU A 397 16.29 -16.50 -23.17
CA LEU A 397 16.32 -16.63 -24.63
C LEU A 397 17.29 -15.60 -25.22
N ASN A 398 18.29 -16.09 -25.95
CA ASN A 398 19.24 -15.27 -26.67
C ASN A 398 18.84 -15.22 -28.14
N PHE A 399 18.25 -14.10 -28.58
CA PHE A 399 17.81 -13.91 -29.97
C PHE A 399 18.98 -13.47 -30.85
N LEU A 400 19.41 -14.36 -31.75
CA LEU A 400 20.47 -14.12 -32.72
C LEU A 400 19.98 -13.32 -33.93
N GLN A 401 18.67 -13.34 -34.19
CA GLN A 401 18.02 -12.63 -35.30
C GLN A 401 16.67 -12.06 -34.86
N SER A 402 16.25 -10.96 -35.48
CA SER A 402 14.93 -10.38 -35.23
C SER A 402 13.81 -11.26 -35.81
N THR A 403 12.72 -11.42 -35.06
CA THR A 403 11.53 -12.16 -35.49
C THR A 403 10.26 -11.54 -34.94
N MET A 404 9.21 -11.48 -35.77
CA MET A 404 7.88 -11.00 -35.35
C MET A 404 7.20 -11.96 -34.35
N MET A 405 7.71 -13.19 -34.18
CA MET A 405 7.13 -14.20 -33.30
C MET A 405 7.80 -14.30 -31.92
N LYS A 406 8.64 -13.32 -31.56
CA LYS A 406 9.40 -13.26 -30.28
C LYS A 406 8.57 -13.66 -29.06
N SER A 407 7.41 -13.03 -28.85
CA SER A 407 6.52 -13.32 -27.70
C SER A 407 5.95 -14.76 -27.71
N MET A 408 5.65 -15.33 -28.87
CA MET A 408 5.19 -16.73 -28.95
C MET A 408 6.31 -17.72 -28.60
N ILE A 409 7.53 -17.44 -29.08
CA ILE A 409 8.73 -18.24 -28.79
C ILE A 409 9.06 -18.16 -27.29
N GLU A 410 9.04 -16.96 -26.70
CA GLU A 410 9.29 -16.73 -25.27
C GLU A 410 8.29 -17.47 -24.36
N ASN A 411 6.99 -17.36 -24.65
CA ASN A 411 5.96 -18.06 -23.87
C ASN A 411 6.05 -19.60 -24.05
N GLY A 412 6.34 -20.08 -25.27
CA GLY A 412 6.50 -21.50 -25.54
C GLY A 412 7.72 -22.10 -24.83
N ALA A 413 8.87 -21.42 -24.89
CA ALA A 413 10.08 -21.82 -24.18
C ALA A 413 9.88 -21.79 -22.66
N LYS A 414 9.28 -20.73 -22.11
CA LYS A 414 8.99 -20.60 -20.68
C LYS A 414 8.15 -21.77 -20.14
N GLN A 415 7.07 -22.13 -20.85
CA GLN A 415 6.22 -23.24 -20.45
C GLN A 415 6.95 -24.59 -20.56
N GLY A 416 7.61 -24.86 -21.70
CA GLY A 416 8.34 -26.12 -21.91
C GLY A 416 9.52 -26.32 -20.96
N LEU A 417 10.22 -25.24 -20.58
CA LEU A 417 11.24 -25.29 -19.54
C LEU A 417 10.64 -25.55 -18.17
N LYS A 418 9.56 -24.86 -17.79
CA LYS A 418 8.89 -25.12 -16.50
C LYS A 418 8.48 -26.60 -16.37
N ASP A 419 7.75 -27.13 -17.34
CA ASP A 419 7.27 -28.52 -17.33
C ASP A 419 8.44 -29.54 -17.29
N SER A 420 9.57 -29.21 -17.93
CA SER A 420 10.80 -30.01 -17.89
C SER A 420 11.50 -29.96 -16.53
N PHE A 421 11.59 -28.78 -15.91
CA PHE A 421 12.32 -28.58 -14.66
C PHE A 421 11.52 -28.94 -13.39
N ASP A 422 10.19 -29.00 -13.48
CA ASP A 422 9.34 -29.64 -12.46
C ASP A 422 9.71 -31.13 -12.34
N GLN A 423 9.83 -31.85 -13.46
CA GLN A 423 10.23 -33.28 -13.49
C GLN A 423 11.70 -33.49 -13.08
N PHE A 424 12.60 -32.58 -13.46
CA PHE A 424 13.98 -32.56 -12.99
C PHE A 424 14.04 -32.50 -11.45
N SER A 425 13.24 -31.61 -10.85
CA SER A 425 13.24 -31.40 -9.40
C SER A 425 12.67 -32.60 -8.64
N GLU A 426 11.62 -33.23 -9.18
CA GLU A 426 11.07 -34.48 -8.62
C GLU A 426 12.09 -35.63 -8.66
N LEU A 427 12.82 -35.80 -9.76
CA LEU A 427 13.87 -36.82 -9.88
C LEU A 427 15.09 -36.50 -9.00
N LEU A 428 15.49 -35.24 -8.90
CA LEU A 428 16.62 -34.84 -8.05
C LEU A 428 16.29 -35.02 -6.58
N GLY A 429 15.04 -34.74 -6.16
CA GLY A 429 14.54 -35.00 -4.82
C GLY A 429 14.52 -36.48 -4.39
N GLN A 430 14.59 -37.41 -5.34
CA GLN A 430 14.77 -38.85 -5.07
C GLN A 430 16.24 -39.22 -4.81
N ASN A 431 17.19 -38.47 -5.37
CA ASN A 431 18.63 -38.72 -5.24
C ASN A 431 19.28 -37.90 -4.11
N ALA A 432 18.74 -36.72 -3.80
CA ALA A 432 19.18 -35.88 -2.70
C ALA A 432 17.94 -35.37 -1.93
N LYS A 433 17.93 -35.54 -0.60
CA LYS A 433 16.80 -35.14 0.24
C LYS A 433 16.64 -33.62 0.20
N VAL A 434 15.48 -33.15 -0.27
CA VAL A 434 15.09 -31.73 -0.18
C VAL A 434 14.95 -31.35 1.29
N VAL A 435 15.54 -30.21 1.68
CA VAL A 435 15.36 -29.63 3.02
C VAL A 435 14.07 -28.82 3.00
N GLU A 436 13.01 -29.31 3.64
CA GLU A 436 11.74 -28.57 3.74
C GLU A 436 11.97 -27.24 4.48
N MET A 437 11.53 -26.12 3.89
CA MET A 437 11.84 -24.75 4.33
C MET A 437 11.25 -24.33 5.70
N LYS A 438 10.72 -25.25 6.52
CA LYS A 438 10.17 -24.93 7.84
C LYS A 438 11.22 -24.61 8.89
N ASP A 439 12.45 -25.07 8.71
CA ASP A 439 13.50 -24.98 9.76
C ASP A 439 14.60 -23.93 9.46
N LEU A 440 14.49 -23.14 8.38
CA LEU A 440 15.57 -22.22 7.95
C LEU A 440 15.05 -20.84 7.47
N GLY A 441 15.06 -19.86 8.37
CA GLY A 441 14.76 -18.44 8.06
C GLY A 441 15.79 -17.72 7.17
N ALA A 442 16.80 -18.41 6.65
CA ALA A 442 17.94 -17.82 5.93
C ALA A 442 17.57 -17.22 4.56
N ASN A 443 16.60 -17.79 3.83
CA ASN A 443 16.26 -17.29 2.48
C ASN A 443 15.54 -15.93 2.53
N ARG A 444 14.71 -15.67 3.56
CA ARG A 444 14.09 -14.36 3.78
C ARG A 444 15.15 -13.27 3.93
N GLU A 445 16.16 -13.49 4.78
CA GLU A 445 17.22 -12.50 4.98
C GLU A 445 18.06 -12.30 3.71
N GLN A 446 18.37 -13.36 2.95
CA GLN A 446 19.14 -13.24 1.72
C GLN A 446 18.34 -12.57 0.57
N MET A 447 17.06 -12.87 0.42
CA MET A 447 16.19 -12.21 -0.58
C MET A 447 15.92 -10.75 -0.22
N LEU A 448 15.68 -10.43 1.07
CA LEU A 448 15.55 -9.04 1.51
C LEU A 448 16.88 -8.28 1.45
N ALA A 449 18.02 -8.92 1.68
CA ALA A 449 19.34 -8.31 1.51
C ALA A 449 19.70 -8.00 0.04
N SER A 450 19.10 -8.72 -0.93
CA SER A 450 19.21 -8.35 -2.35
C SER A 450 18.49 -7.03 -2.67
N VAL A 451 17.46 -6.67 -1.90
CA VAL A 451 16.77 -5.37 -1.99
C VAL A 451 17.61 -4.31 -1.27
N LYS A 452 18.72 -3.92 -1.89
CA LYS A 452 19.53 -2.79 -1.43
C LYS A 452 18.68 -1.52 -1.58
N PRO A 453 18.34 -0.81 -0.49
CA PRO A 453 17.68 0.49 -0.60
C PRO A 453 18.68 1.46 -1.22
N GLU A 454 18.51 1.80 -2.49
CA GLU A 454 19.40 2.73 -3.17
C GLU A 454 19.26 4.10 -2.51
N ARG A 455 20.25 4.47 -1.70
CA ARG A 455 20.38 5.81 -1.13
C ARG A 455 20.82 6.79 -2.22
N GLU A 456 19.91 7.06 -3.14
CA GLU A 456 20.06 8.16 -4.07
C GLU A 456 20.27 9.46 -3.28
N SER A 457 21.29 10.23 -3.64
CA SER A 457 21.62 11.42 -2.86
C SER A 457 20.52 12.47 -3.03
N ASP A 458 20.13 13.08 -1.92
CA ASP A 458 19.12 14.15 -1.90
C ASP A 458 19.48 15.33 -2.84
N TRP A 459 20.75 15.44 -3.26
CA TRP A 459 21.22 16.37 -4.28
C TRP A 459 21.01 15.90 -5.73
N ARG A 460 21.24 14.61 -6.05
CA ARG A 460 20.99 14.07 -7.40
C ARG A 460 19.51 14.13 -7.77
N MET A 461 18.65 13.80 -6.82
CA MET A 461 17.19 13.88 -6.98
C MET A 461 16.71 15.33 -7.20
N ALA A 462 17.23 16.28 -6.42
CA ALA A 462 16.97 17.71 -6.61
C ALA A 462 17.47 18.19 -7.99
N LEU A 463 18.67 17.78 -8.40
CA LEU A 463 19.22 18.11 -9.72
C LEU A 463 18.32 17.59 -10.86
N ARG A 464 17.85 16.34 -10.83
CA ARG A 464 16.93 15.84 -11.88
C ARG A 464 15.63 16.64 -11.93
N PHE A 465 15.00 16.88 -10.79
CA PHE A 465 13.70 17.57 -10.71
C PHE A 465 13.79 19.06 -11.11
N PHE A 466 14.87 19.75 -10.72
CA PHE A 466 15.06 21.17 -11.02
C PHE A 466 15.87 21.45 -12.30
N ALA A 467 16.47 20.45 -12.97
CA ALA A 467 17.11 20.60 -14.29
C ALA A 467 16.09 20.64 -15.45
N ASN A 468 14.90 21.18 -15.20
CA ASN A 468 13.89 21.45 -16.23
C ASN A 468 14.25 22.75 -16.99
N PHE A 469 14.01 22.78 -18.30
CA PHE A 469 14.19 23.98 -19.13
C PHE A 469 13.53 25.22 -18.54
N THR A 470 12.36 25.07 -17.89
CA THR A 470 11.66 26.16 -17.19
C THR A 470 12.57 26.81 -16.15
N VAL A 471 13.04 26.04 -15.15
CA VAL A 471 13.90 26.53 -14.06
C VAL A 471 15.21 27.08 -14.60
N LEU A 472 15.81 26.39 -15.58
CA LEU A 472 17.10 26.81 -16.16
C LEU A 472 16.95 28.14 -16.91
N SER A 473 15.88 28.31 -17.70
CA SER A 473 15.56 29.55 -18.40
C SER A 473 15.27 30.70 -17.42
N SER A 474 14.66 30.41 -16.27
CA SER A 474 14.45 31.40 -15.20
C SER A 474 15.77 31.85 -14.59
N ILE A 475 16.68 30.92 -14.28
CA ILE A 475 18.01 31.25 -13.76
C ILE A 475 18.78 32.13 -14.76
N PHE A 476 18.74 31.80 -16.06
CA PHE A 476 19.36 32.61 -17.10
C PHE A 476 18.69 33.99 -17.25
N ALA A 477 17.37 34.08 -17.21
CA ALA A 477 16.64 35.35 -17.32
C ALA A 477 16.84 36.25 -16.08
N THR A 478 16.85 35.68 -14.87
CA THR A 478 17.20 36.41 -13.64
C THR A 478 18.65 36.85 -13.65
N GLY A 479 19.57 35.98 -14.09
CA GLY A 479 20.99 36.32 -14.26
C GLY A 479 21.19 37.45 -15.27
N TYR A 480 20.48 37.41 -16.40
CA TYR A 480 20.45 38.48 -17.39
C TYR A 480 19.98 39.81 -16.77
N VAL A 481 18.84 39.82 -16.06
CA VAL A 481 18.33 41.05 -15.41
C VAL A 481 19.29 41.58 -14.35
N LEU A 482 19.90 40.71 -13.52
CA LEU A 482 20.89 41.13 -12.52
C LEU A 482 22.15 41.74 -13.18
N VAL A 483 22.63 41.16 -14.28
CA VAL A 483 23.74 41.70 -15.06
C VAL A 483 23.35 43.01 -15.74
N HIS A 484 22.14 43.13 -16.27
CA HIS A 484 21.61 44.36 -16.85
C HIS A 484 21.52 45.49 -15.80
N MET A 485 21.01 45.19 -14.62
CA MET A 485 20.93 46.11 -13.48
C MET A 485 22.31 46.51 -12.94
N ALA A 486 23.30 45.61 -12.99
CA ALA A 486 24.68 45.90 -12.58
C ALA A 486 25.48 46.71 -13.62
N MET A 487 25.11 46.64 -14.90
CA MET A 487 25.73 47.41 -16.00
C MET A 487 24.96 48.71 -16.34
N ALA A 488 23.75 48.87 -15.82
CA ALA A 488 22.99 50.12 -15.92
C ALA A 488 23.71 51.23 -15.15
N ASN A 489 24.33 52.15 -15.88
CA ASN A 489 24.81 53.41 -15.29
C ASN A 489 23.61 54.21 -14.75
N ALA A 490 23.84 55.03 -13.72
CA ALA A 490 22.82 55.93 -13.18
C ALA A 490 22.49 57.08 -14.16
N SER A 491 21.71 56.76 -15.20
CA SER A 491 21.12 57.73 -16.13
C SER A 491 19.79 58.27 -15.60
N VAL A 492 19.49 59.51 -15.98
CA VAL A 492 18.33 60.29 -15.49
C VAL A 492 17.01 59.56 -15.75
N ILE A 493 16.20 59.44 -14.69
CA ILE A 493 14.86 58.84 -14.69
C ILE A 493 13.99 59.48 -15.78
N GLN A 494 13.42 58.65 -16.66
CA GLN A 494 12.41 59.05 -17.66
C GLN A 494 11.23 58.07 -17.69
N GLY A 495 10.70 57.75 -16.49
CA GLY A 495 9.52 56.89 -16.29
C GLY A 495 8.32 57.65 -15.72
N LEU A 496 7.11 57.08 -15.85
CA LEU A 496 5.90 57.60 -15.21
C LEU A 496 5.80 57.09 -13.76
N GLU A 497 6.05 57.95 -12.80
CA GLU A 497 5.83 57.64 -11.38
C GLU A 497 4.33 57.64 -11.01
N PHE A 498 3.87 56.56 -10.38
CA PHE A 498 2.71 56.59 -9.49
C PHE A 498 3.19 56.25 -8.06
N PRO A 499 2.58 56.82 -7.01
CA PRO A 499 3.21 56.88 -5.69
C PRO A 499 3.43 55.49 -5.08
N GLY A 500 4.69 55.05 -5.07
CA GLY A 500 5.14 53.79 -4.48
C GLY A 500 5.43 52.64 -5.46
N LEU A 501 5.40 52.86 -6.77
CA LEU A 501 5.73 51.81 -7.75
C LEU A 501 6.39 52.40 -9.01
N ASP A 502 7.71 52.18 -9.14
CA ASP A 502 8.44 52.45 -10.37
C ASP A 502 8.05 51.43 -11.44
N LEU A 503 7.66 51.91 -12.62
CA LEU A 503 7.36 51.09 -13.78
C LEU A 503 8.63 50.95 -14.65
N PRO A 504 8.83 49.80 -15.34
CA PRO A 504 10.03 49.60 -16.17
C PRO A 504 10.10 50.61 -17.33
N ASP A 505 11.30 51.14 -17.59
CA ASP A 505 11.54 52.24 -18.54
C ASP A 505 11.38 51.80 -20.02
N SER A 506 11.24 50.50 -20.29
CA SER A 506 10.89 49.99 -21.61
C SER A 506 9.82 48.89 -21.62
N PHE A 507 9.07 48.83 -22.72
CA PHE A 507 8.12 47.73 -23.00
C PHE A 507 8.79 46.34 -22.95
N GLY A 508 10.07 46.26 -23.33
CA GLY A 508 10.86 45.04 -23.23
C GLY A 508 11.08 44.58 -21.78
N GLU A 509 11.41 45.50 -20.88
CA GLU A 509 11.61 45.19 -19.46
C GLU A 509 10.30 44.81 -18.76
N LEU A 510 9.17 45.42 -19.13
CA LEU A 510 7.85 45.03 -18.61
C LEU A 510 7.45 43.62 -19.07
N VAL A 511 7.72 43.27 -20.34
CA VAL A 511 7.51 41.90 -20.84
C VAL A 511 8.44 40.89 -20.16
N VAL A 512 9.74 41.21 -20.03
CA VAL A 512 10.72 40.33 -19.33
C VAL A 512 10.36 40.15 -17.86
N SER A 513 9.92 41.21 -17.18
CA SER A 513 9.46 41.15 -15.78
C SER A 513 8.19 40.29 -15.65
N GLY A 514 7.21 40.45 -16.55
CA GLY A 514 6.01 39.61 -16.58
C GLY A 514 6.31 38.13 -16.82
N VAL A 515 7.23 37.82 -17.74
CA VAL A 515 7.72 36.46 -17.98
C VAL A 515 8.43 35.90 -16.75
N LEU A 516 9.29 36.69 -16.09
CA LEU A 516 9.99 36.29 -14.86
C LEU A 516 9.03 36.03 -13.69
N VAL A 517 7.95 36.80 -13.54
CA VAL A 517 6.91 36.55 -12.52
C VAL A 517 6.18 35.23 -12.79
N LEU A 518 5.73 35.00 -14.03
CA LEU A 518 5.04 33.75 -14.41
C LEU A 518 5.95 32.52 -14.29
N GLN A 519 7.22 32.66 -14.67
CA GLN A 519 8.21 31.61 -14.49
C GLN A 519 8.52 31.38 -13.00
N GLY A 520 8.75 32.43 -12.23
CA GLY A 520 9.00 32.38 -10.79
C GLY A 520 7.86 31.70 -10.04
N GLN A 521 6.59 31.97 -10.39
CA GLN A 521 5.43 31.28 -9.85
C GLN A 521 5.46 29.76 -10.15
N ARG A 522 5.84 29.35 -11.36
CA ARG A 522 6.02 27.92 -11.70
C ARG A 522 7.16 27.28 -10.91
N VAL A 523 8.31 27.95 -10.79
CA VAL A 523 9.45 27.44 -10.01
C VAL A 523 9.10 27.32 -8.52
N LEU A 524 8.38 28.29 -7.94
CA LEU A 524 7.87 28.21 -6.57
C LEU A 524 6.87 27.07 -6.38
N GLY A 525 6.00 26.81 -7.38
CA GLY A 525 5.12 25.64 -7.40
C GLY A 525 5.90 24.32 -7.39
N MET A 526 6.94 24.19 -8.21
CA MET A 526 7.85 23.04 -8.22
C MET A 526 8.56 22.86 -6.88
N VAL A 527 9.11 23.94 -6.30
CA VAL A 527 9.76 23.91 -4.96
C VAL A 527 8.76 23.47 -3.88
N SER A 528 7.52 23.96 -3.92
CA SER A 528 6.46 23.55 -3.00
C SER A 528 6.13 22.06 -3.14
N ARG A 529 5.90 21.56 -4.36
CA ARG A 529 5.66 20.11 -4.61
C ARG A 529 6.81 19.26 -4.06
N PHE A 530 8.05 19.63 -4.35
CA PHE A 530 9.26 18.94 -3.88
C PHE A 530 9.40 18.91 -2.35
N LEU A 531 9.14 20.04 -1.67
CA LEU A 531 9.22 20.13 -0.21
C LEU A 531 8.10 19.31 0.48
N ASN A 532 6.88 19.32 -0.07
CA ASN A 532 5.75 18.57 0.50
C ASN A 532 5.91 17.05 0.29
N ALA A 533 6.32 16.61 -0.89
CA ALA A 533 6.66 15.20 -1.13
C ALA A 533 7.85 14.74 -0.26
N ARG A 534 8.79 15.65 0.08
CA ARG A 534 9.82 15.38 1.11
C ARG A 534 9.31 15.34 2.54
N GLN A 535 8.18 15.97 2.85
CA GLN A 535 7.50 15.82 4.14
C GLN A 535 6.77 14.47 4.22
N GLN A 536 6.33 13.91 3.09
CA GLN A 536 5.80 12.56 2.92
C GLN A 536 6.87 11.51 2.55
N LYS A 537 8.12 11.68 2.97
CA LYS A 537 9.17 10.65 2.79
C LYS A 537 8.75 9.39 3.57
N GLY A 538 8.43 8.31 2.85
CA GLY A 538 7.74 7.10 3.36
C GLY A 538 8.12 6.72 4.79
N SER A 539 7.18 6.89 5.72
CA SER A 539 7.45 6.86 7.17
C SER A 539 7.79 5.48 7.73
N ASP A 540 7.52 4.44 6.94
CA ASP A 540 7.44 3.06 7.40
C ASP A 540 8.48 2.14 6.77
N HIS A 541 9.31 2.64 5.84
CA HIS A 541 10.38 1.86 5.24
C HIS A 541 11.39 1.37 6.28
N GLY A 542 11.64 0.06 6.33
CA GLY A 542 12.57 -0.55 7.27
C GLY A 542 12.17 -0.44 8.74
N VAL A 543 10.91 -0.10 9.04
CA VAL A 543 10.35 -0.23 10.38
C VAL A 543 10.11 -1.72 10.64
N LYS A 544 10.89 -2.30 11.55
CA LYS A 544 10.67 -3.68 11.99
C LYS A 544 9.33 -3.82 12.69
N ALA A 545 8.58 -4.86 12.34
CA ALA A 545 7.34 -5.24 12.99
C ALA A 545 7.54 -5.55 14.50
N GLN A 546 6.47 -5.40 15.27
CA GLN A 546 6.41 -5.73 16.69
C GLN A 546 5.33 -6.78 16.98
N GLY A 547 5.52 -7.54 18.06
CA GLY A 547 4.58 -8.58 18.52
C GLY A 547 4.96 -10.00 18.12
N GLU A 548 4.10 -10.95 18.47
CA GLU A 548 4.23 -12.38 18.16
C GLU A 548 2.97 -12.88 17.43
N GLY A 549 3.12 -13.58 16.31
CA GLY A 549 2.00 -14.02 15.48
C GLY A 549 2.36 -14.00 13.99
N TRP A 550 1.35 -13.74 13.15
CA TRP A 550 1.47 -13.63 11.69
C TRP A 550 2.13 -12.33 11.27
N LEU A 551 3.32 -12.44 10.66
CA LEU A 551 4.16 -11.33 10.22
C LEU A 551 4.12 -11.23 8.70
N LEU A 552 3.52 -10.16 8.18
CA LEU A 552 3.48 -9.86 6.75
C LEU A 552 4.62 -8.88 6.38
N THR A 553 5.46 -9.30 5.44
CA THR A 553 6.57 -8.50 4.90
C THR A 553 6.36 -8.30 3.39
N VAL A 554 6.43 -7.06 2.94
CA VAL A 554 6.26 -6.67 1.53
C VAL A 554 7.46 -5.86 1.09
N ALA A 555 8.16 -6.29 0.04
CA ALA A 555 9.15 -5.48 -0.66
C ALA A 555 8.55 -4.97 -1.97
N LEU A 556 8.50 -3.64 -2.11
CA LEU A 556 8.14 -2.92 -3.33
C LEU A 556 9.43 -2.63 -4.11
N LEU A 557 9.60 -3.27 -5.25
CA LEU A 557 10.79 -3.13 -6.07
C LEU A 557 10.60 -1.97 -7.05
N GLU A 558 9.72 -2.14 -8.03
CA GLU A 558 9.49 -1.17 -9.10
C GLU A 558 8.07 -1.20 -9.66
N GLY A 559 7.72 -0.20 -10.46
CA GLY A 559 6.49 -0.14 -11.25
C GLY A 559 6.82 0.00 -12.74
N SER A 560 5.91 -0.45 -13.60
CA SER A 560 6.04 -0.34 -15.05
C SER A 560 4.78 0.24 -15.68
N ASN A 561 4.95 1.13 -16.64
CA ASN A 561 3.90 1.82 -17.39
C ASN A 561 2.81 2.45 -16.51
N LEU A 562 3.19 3.17 -15.44
CA LEU A 562 2.20 3.85 -14.60
C LEU A 562 1.56 5.04 -15.34
N ALA A 563 0.25 5.20 -15.19
CA ALA A 563 -0.52 6.18 -15.94
C ALA A 563 -0.22 7.63 -15.49
N THR A 564 -0.12 8.54 -16.45
CA THR A 564 0.03 9.99 -16.19
C THR A 564 -1.28 10.72 -16.36
N VAL A 565 -1.68 11.48 -15.34
CA VAL A 565 -2.87 12.34 -15.38
C VAL A 565 -2.58 13.66 -16.12
N ASP A 566 -1.37 14.21 -15.95
CA ASP A 566 -0.96 15.51 -16.47
C ASP A 566 0.28 15.48 -17.39
N SER A 567 0.40 16.48 -18.25
CA SER A 567 1.53 16.70 -19.17
C SER A 567 2.87 17.05 -18.50
N THR A 568 2.89 17.15 -17.15
CA THR A 568 4.10 17.43 -16.36
C THR A 568 4.73 16.18 -15.72
N GLY A 569 4.21 14.99 -16.04
CA GLY A 569 4.58 13.72 -15.43
C GLY A 569 3.73 13.43 -14.19
N SER A 570 3.63 12.15 -13.82
CA SER A 570 2.99 11.75 -12.55
C SER A 570 4.07 11.42 -11.53
N ASP A 571 3.77 11.72 -10.26
CA ASP A 571 4.61 11.43 -9.10
C ASP A 571 3.99 10.26 -8.30
N PRO A 572 4.17 8.99 -8.73
CA PRO A 572 3.51 7.85 -8.11
C PRO A 572 4.02 7.51 -6.70
N TYR A 573 3.09 7.05 -5.86
CA TYR A 573 3.35 6.35 -4.60
C TYR A 573 2.34 5.20 -4.39
N VAL A 574 2.70 4.25 -3.54
CA VAL A 574 1.91 3.04 -3.25
C VAL A 574 1.47 3.03 -1.79
N VAL A 575 0.23 2.62 -1.55
CA VAL A 575 -0.34 2.36 -0.22
C VAL A 575 -0.72 0.89 -0.13
N PHE A 576 -0.11 0.18 0.80
CA PHE A 576 -0.46 -1.19 1.16
C PHE A 576 -1.42 -1.17 2.36
N THR A 577 -2.55 -1.85 2.28
CA THR A 577 -3.51 -1.96 3.39
C THR A 577 -3.79 -3.43 3.71
N CYS A 578 -3.62 -3.81 4.99
CA CYS A 578 -3.87 -5.16 5.49
C CYS A 578 -4.44 -5.09 6.90
N ASN A 579 -5.55 -5.78 7.16
CA ASN A 579 -6.24 -5.82 8.46
C ASN A 579 -6.44 -4.44 9.14
N GLY A 580 -6.79 -3.42 8.34
CA GLY A 580 -7.03 -2.04 8.82
C GLY A 580 -5.77 -1.23 9.13
N GLN A 581 -4.58 -1.80 8.99
CA GLN A 581 -3.31 -1.06 8.99
C GLN A 581 -2.92 -0.69 7.56
N SER A 582 -2.42 0.54 7.35
CA SER A 582 -1.90 0.98 6.05
C SER A 582 -0.45 1.44 6.16
N LYS A 583 0.34 1.16 5.11
CA LYS A 583 1.77 1.47 4.97
C LYS A 583 1.99 2.17 3.63
N THR A 584 2.73 3.28 3.61
CA THR A 584 2.88 4.14 2.42
C THR A 584 4.34 4.24 1.98
N SER A 585 4.58 4.07 0.67
CA SER A 585 5.91 4.22 0.06
C SER A 585 6.37 5.67 -0.04
N SER A 586 7.63 5.89 -0.41
CA SER A 586 8.04 7.20 -0.93
C SER A 586 7.35 7.54 -2.26
N ILE A 587 7.22 8.84 -2.52
CA ILE A 587 6.80 9.40 -3.81
C ILE A 587 8.02 9.43 -4.74
N LYS A 588 7.83 8.99 -5.99
CA LYS A 588 8.90 8.99 -7.02
C LYS A 588 8.54 10.01 -8.09
N PHE A 589 9.33 11.08 -8.21
CA PHE A 589 9.01 12.19 -9.11
C PHE A 589 9.14 11.81 -10.59
N GLN A 590 8.14 12.19 -11.39
CA GLN A 590 8.12 12.12 -12.86
C GLN A 590 8.51 10.75 -13.45
N ALA A 591 8.17 9.67 -12.75
CA ALA A 591 8.60 8.31 -13.09
C ALA A 591 7.44 7.47 -13.64
N LEU A 592 7.48 7.16 -14.95
CA LEU A 592 6.62 6.15 -15.58
C LEU A 592 7.00 4.72 -15.15
N GLU A 593 8.29 4.54 -14.85
CA GLU A 593 8.90 3.29 -14.36
C GLU A 593 9.62 3.58 -13.03
N PRO A 594 8.88 3.82 -11.93
CA PRO A 594 9.47 4.15 -10.63
C PRO A 594 10.15 2.94 -10.00
N GLN A 595 11.38 3.11 -9.52
CA GLN A 595 12.06 2.13 -8.67
C GLN A 595 12.03 2.62 -7.21
N TRP A 596 11.43 1.83 -6.32
CA TRP A 596 11.34 2.10 -4.88
C TRP A 596 12.43 1.38 -4.10
N ASN A 597 12.55 0.06 -4.27
CA ASN A 597 13.38 -0.83 -3.44
C ASN A 597 13.12 -0.66 -1.93
N GLU A 598 11.82 -0.59 -1.56
CA GLU A 598 11.37 -0.33 -0.19
C GLU A 598 10.72 -1.57 0.45
N ILE A 599 11.19 -1.95 1.64
CA ILE A 599 10.61 -3.01 2.46
C ILE A 599 9.69 -2.42 3.53
N PHE A 600 8.50 -3.00 3.68
CA PHE A 600 7.48 -2.72 4.69
C PHE A 600 7.21 -3.99 5.49
N GLU A 601 7.19 -3.88 6.82
CA GLU A 601 6.70 -4.94 7.70
C GLU A 601 5.44 -4.43 8.43
N PHE A 602 4.42 -5.30 8.49
CA PHE A 602 3.22 -5.10 9.28
C PHE A 602 3.38 -5.76 10.65
N ASP A 603 2.85 -5.13 11.70
CA ASP A 603 2.93 -5.68 13.06
C ASP A 603 2.25 -7.05 13.15
N ALA A 604 2.75 -7.91 14.04
CA ALA A 604 2.35 -9.31 14.10
C ALA A 604 0.86 -9.44 14.49
N MET A 605 0.10 -10.17 13.67
CA MET A 605 -1.34 -10.37 13.83
C MET A 605 -1.62 -11.70 14.53
N ASP A 606 -2.54 -11.73 15.50
CA ASP A 606 -2.95 -12.99 16.15
C ASP A 606 -3.52 -14.01 15.15
N ASP A 607 -4.26 -13.52 14.16
CA ASP A 607 -4.97 -14.31 13.17
C ASP A 607 -4.35 -14.09 11.76
N PRO A 608 -4.30 -15.12 10.89
CA PRO A 608 -3.72 -14.97 9.56
C PRO A 608 -4.54 -13.98 8.71
N PRO A 609 -3.88 -13.10 7.93
CA PRO A 609 -4.56 -12.22 6.98
C PRO A 609 -5.20 -13.03 5.85
N SER A 610 -6.36 -12.58 5.38
CA SER A 610 -7.05 -13.16 4.22
C SER A 610 -6.75 -12.39 2.95
N VAL A 611 -6.67 -11.05 3.04
CA VAL A 611 -6.52 -10.13 1.90
C VAL A 611 -5.53 -9.01 2.25
N MET A 612 -4.79 -8.52 1.23
CA MET A 612 -4.08 -7.24 1.26
C MET A 612 -4.44 -6.42 0.02
N ASP A 613 -4.81 -5.17 0.21
CA ASP A 613 -5.09 -4.19 -0.84
C ASP A 613 -3.83 -3.36 -1.15
N VAL A 614 -3.64 -3.02 -2.42
CA VAL A 614 -2.51 -2.23 -2.93
C VAL A 614 -3.01 -1.15 -3.87
N ASP A 615 -3.01 0.09 -3.40
CA ASP A 615 -3.46 1.27 -4.15
C ASP A 615 -2.27 2.10 -4.62
N VAL A 616 -2.30 2.53 -5.89
CA VAL A 616 -1.29 3.39 -6.50
C VAL A 616 -1.90 4.75 -6.80
N TYR A 617 -1.29 5.79 -6.26
CA TYR A 617 -1.77 7.17 -6.36
C TYR A 617 -0.74 8.08 -7.04
N GLY A 618 -1.23 9.07 -7.79
CA GLY A 618 -0.44 10.20 -8.27
C GLY A 618 -0.46 11.33 -7.25
N PHE A 619 0.70 11.88 -6.90
CA PHE A 619 0.84 13.04 -6.03
C PHE A 619 0.88 14.34 -6.84
N ASP A 620 -0.25 15.03 -6.95
CA ASP A 620 -0.32 16.30 -7.70
C ASP A 620 -0.13 17.54 -6.79
N GLY A 621 -0.27 17.39 -5.47
CA GLY A 621 0.12 18.42 -4.50
C GLY A 621 -0.62 18.34 -3.16
N PRO A 622 -0.30 19.23 -2.19
CA PRO A 622 -0.88 19.21 -0.84
C PRO A 622 -2.35 19.68 -0.76
N PHE A 623 -2.91 20.19 -1.87
CA PHE A 623 -4.28 20.73 -1.94
C PHE A 623 -5.16 20.01 -2.99
N GLU A 624 -4.60 19.05 -3.72
CA GLU A 624 -5.29 18.30 -4.77
C GLU A 624 -5.58 16.87 -4.25
N GLU A 625 -6.68 16.28 -4.71
CA GLU A 625 -7.09 14.94 -4.26
C GLU A 625 -6.32 13.89 -5.06
N ALA A 626 -5.43 13.15 -4.39
CA ALA A 626 -4.50 12.23 -5.03
C ALA A 626 -5.22 11.24 -5.96
N ALA A 627 -4.89 11.30 -7.25
CA ALA A 627 -5.58 10.51 -8.27
C ALA A 627 -5.20 9.03 -8.17
N LEU A 628 -6.19 8.14 -8.03
CA LEU A 628 -5.96 6.70 -8.06
C LEU A 628 -5.57 6.26 -9.48
N LEU A 629 -4.30 5.93 -9.68
CA LEU A 629 -3.74 5.45 -10.95
C LEU A 629 -4.11 3.99 -11.21
N GLY A 630 -4.13 3.18 -10.15
CA GLY A 630 -4.53 1.77 -10.21
C GLY A 630 -4.64 1.11 -8.83
N HIS A 631 -5.28 -0.05 -8.78
CA HIS A 631 -5.54 -0.84 -7.57
C HIS A 631 -5.29 -2.33 -7.83
N ALA A 632 -4.77 -3.08 -6.84
CA ALA A 632 -4.66 -4.53 -6.89
C ALA A 632 -4.98 -5.17 -5.52
N GLU A 633 -5.58 -6.35 -5.55
CA GLU A 633 -5.95 -7.12 -4.35
C GLU A 633 -5.24 -8.47 -4.34
N PHE A 634 -4.62 -8.81 -3.20
CA PHE A 634 -3.94 -10.09 -2.97
C PHE A 634 -4.74 -10.95 -2.01
N ASN A 635 -5.09 -12.17 -2.43
CA ASN A 635 -5.85 -13.10 -1.60
C ASN A 635 -4.94 -14.25 -1.11
N PHE A 636 -4.49 -14.19 0.14
CA PHE A 636 -3.59 -15.17 0.77
C PHE A 636 -4.20 -16.56 0.98
N VAL A 637 -5.48 -16.75 0.65
CA VAL A 637 -6.18 -18.05 0.73
C VAL A 637 -6.26 -18.71 -0.66
N LYS A 638 -6.13 -17.95 -1.74
CA LYS A 638 -6.18 -18.45 -3.13
C LYS A 638 -4.80 -18.53 -3.78
N SER A 639 -3.87 -17.66 -3.40
CA SER A 639 -2.49 -17.67 -3.89
C SER A 639 -1.62 -18.58 -3.03
N ASN A 640 -0.71 -19.33 -3.66
CA ASN A 640 0.37 -19.98 -2.93
C ASN A 640 1.40 -18.93 -2.51
N LEU A 641 1.89 -18.98 -1.27
CA LEU A 641 2.89 -18.02 -0.78
C LEU A 641 4.20 -18.07 -1.58
N SER A 642 4.57 -19.25 -2.10
CA SER A 642 5.73 -19.42 -2.99
C SER A 642 5.57 -18.70 -4.34
N ASP A 643 4.35 -18.49 -4.83
CA ASP A 643 4.10 -17.75 -6.07
C ASP A 643 4.18 -16.22 -5.86
N LEU A 644 4.21 -15.76 -4.61
CA LEU A 644 4.23 -14.34 -4.23
C LEU A 644 5.62 -13.83 -3.79
N SER A 645 6.62 -14.70 -3.67
CA SER A 645 7.98 -14.31 -3.25
C SER A 645 8.71 -13.45 -4.27
N ASP A 646 8.29 -13.46 -5.54
CA ASP A 646 8.73 -12.55 -6.60
C ASP A 646 7.68 -12.50 -7.73
N VAL A 647 6.89 -11.41 -7.81
CA VAL A 647 5.70 -11.37 -8.68
C VAL A 647 5.47 -9.99 -9.32
N TRP A 648 5.13 -10.01 -10.62
CA TRP A 648 4.63 -8.86 -11.37
C TRP A 648 3.11 -8.85 -11.40
N VAL A 649 2.51 -7.79 -10.87
CA VAL A 649 1.06 -7.71 -10.61
C VAL A 649 0.44 -6.61 -11.47
N PRO A 650 -0.53 -6.94 -12.35
CA PRO A 650 -1.23 -5.94 -13.14
C PRO A 650 -2.21 -5.16 -12.28
N LEU A 651 -2.21 -3.83 -12.45
CA LEU A 651 -3.13 -2.94 -11.75
C LEU A 651 -4.49 -2.88 -12.46
N GLN A 652 -5.55 -2.86 -11.67
CA GLN A 652 -6.93 -2.66 -12.10
C GLN A 652 -7.30 -1.17 -12.05
N GLY A 653 -8.27 -0.76 -12.86
CA GLY A 653 -8.70 0.63 -12.99
C GLY A 653 -8.61 1.13 -14.44
N LYS A 654 -9.40 2.15 -14.78
CA LYS A 654 -9.50 2.63 -16.18
C LYS A 654 -8.18 3.15 -16.74
N LEU A 655 -7.42 3.89 -15.93
CA LEU A 655 -6.12 4.44 -16.30
C LEU A 655 -5.06 3.32 -16.38
N ALA A 656 -4.92 2.53 -15.30
CA ALA A 656 -4.04 1.37 -15.26
C ALA A 656 -4.22 0.39 -16.43
N GLN A 657 -5.46 0.06 -16.80
CA GLN A 657 -5.74 -0.87 -17.91
C GLN A 657 -5.38 -0.28 -19.28
N ALA A 658 -5.59 1.03 -19.48
CA ALA A 658 -5.19 1.71 -20.72
C ALA A 658 -3.66 1.75 -20.88
N CYS A 659 -2.93 1.95 -19.79
CA CYS A 659 -1.46 2.00 -19.79
C CYS A 659 -0.80 0.62 -19.58
N GLN A 660 -1.57 -0.45 -19.33
CA GLN A 660 -1.06 -1.77 -18.93
C GLN A 660 -0.18 -1.75 -17.67
N SER A 661 -0.47 -0.85 -16.72
CA SER A 661 0.33 -0.59 -15.52
C SER A 661 0.52 -1.83 -14.64
N ARG A 662 1.74 -2.04 -14.13
CA ARG A 662 2.09 -3.17 -13.25
C ARG A 662 3.02 -2.75 -12.10
N LEU A 663 3.00 -3.50 -11.00
CA LEU A 663 3.95 -3.40 -9.90
C LEU A 663 4.76 -4.70 -9.76
N HIS A 664 6.02 -4.58 -9.33
CA HIS A 664 6.91 -5.68 -8.98
C HIS A 664 7.05 -5.76 -7.47
N LEU A 665 6.55 -6.86 -6.88
CA LEU A 665 6.48 -7.06 -5.44
C LEU A 665 7.11 -8.39 -5.03
N ARG A 666 7.63 -8.45 -3.80
CA ARG A 666 7.94 -9.69 -3.08
C ARG A 666 7.16 -9.70 -1.78
N ILE A 667 6.34 -10.71 -1.54
CA ILE A 667 5.47 -10.81 -0.37
C ILE A 667 5.77 -12.09 0.39
N PHE A 668 6.03 -11.96 1.69
CA PHE A 668 6.31 -13.05 2.62
C PHE A 668 5.32 -12.98 3.78
N LEU A 669 4.75 -14.12 4.17
CA LEU A 669 3.83 -14.23 5.30
C LEU A 669 4.32 -15.35 6.22
N ASP A 670 5.00 -14.96 7.29
CA ASP A 670 5.58 -15.87 8.28
C ASP A 670 4.72 -15.92 9.55
N ASN A 671 4.94 -16.90 10.42
CA ASN A 671 4.38 -16.88 11.78
C ASN A 671 5.46 -17.16 12.83
N THR A 672 5.61 -16.25 13.79
CA THR A 672 6.67 -16.33 14.81
C THR A 672 6.39 -17.32 15.95
N LYS A 673 5.16 -17.86 16.05
CA LYS A 673 4.72 -18.80 17.11
C LYS A 673 4.87 -20.29 16.73
N GLY A 674 5.27 -20.60 15.49
CA GLY A 674 5.54 -21.98 15.04
C GLY A 674 4.35 -22.94 15.13
N ASN A 675 4.59 -24.24 15.33
CA ASN A 675 3.56 -25.28 15.20
C ASN A 675 2.44 -25.28 16.27
N ASN A 676 2.47 -24.40 17.28
CA ASN A 676 1.46 -24.36 18.34
C ASN A 676 0.16 -23.59 17.96
N ILE A 677 0.18 -22.83 16.85
CA ILE A 677 -0.94 -21.97 16.40
C ILE A 677 -2.29 -22.70 16.39
N VAL A 678 -2.34 -23.95 15.91
CA VAL A 678 -3.59 -24.71 15.79
C VAL A 678 -4.21 -24.96 17.17
N LYS A 679 -3.40 -25.18 18.21
CA LYS A 679 -3.89 -25.36 19.58
C LYS A 679 -4.37 -24.03 20.16
N GLU A 680 -3.55 -22.97 20.11
CA GLU A 680 -3.93 -21.65 20.63
C GLU A 680 -5.22 -21.11 19.98
N TYR A 681 -5.36 -21.30 18.66
CA TYR A 681 -6.56 -20.88 17.94
C TYR A 681 -7.78 -21.76 18.27
N HIS A 682 -7.61 -23.09 18.43
CA HIS A 682 -8.67 -23.93 18.97
C HIS A 682 -9.07 -23.47 20.38
N ASP A 683 -8.12 -23.21 21.28
CA ASP A 683 -8.40 -22.75 22.66
C ASP A 683 -9.04 -21.34 22.70
N LYS A 684 -8.79 -20.49 21.71
CA LYS A 684 -9.49 -19.20 21.48
C LYS A 684 -10.95 -19.44 21.06
N VAL A 685 -11.16 -20.24 20.01
CA VAL A 685 -12.51 -20.52 19.50
C VAL A 685 -13.32 -21.38 20.49
N GLU A 686 -12.71 -22.26 21.27
CA GLU A 686 -13.40 -23.02 22.34
C GLU A 686 -13.96 -22.10 23.42
N ARG A 687 -13.22 -21.05 23.82
CA ARG A 687 -13.69 -20.01 24.74
C ARG A 687 -14.84 -19.20 24.14
N GLU A 688 -14.72 -18.77 22.88
CA GLU A 688 -15.73 -17.97 22.18
C GLU A 688 -17.02 -18.78 21.86
N VAL A 689 -16.92 -20.09 21.62
CA VAL A 689 -18.05 -20.96 21.26
C VAL A 689 -18.68 -21.66 22.48
N GLY A 690 -18.01 -21.64 23.64
CA GLY A 690 -18.49 -22.27 24.88
C GLY A 690 -18.59 -23.80 24.81
N LYS A 691 -17.86 -24.43 23.88
CA LYS A 691 -17.83 -25.90 23.70
C LYS A 691 -16.47 -26.34 23.18
N LYS A 692 -16.02 -27.50 23.66
CA LYS A 692 -14.80 -28.17 23.21
C LYS A 692 -14.87 -28.55 21.72
N ILE A 693 -13.88 -28.15 20.94
CA ILE A 693 -13.76 -28.39 19.49
C ILE A 693 -12.57 -29.33 19.27
N ASN A 694 -12.87 -30.62 19.14
CA ASN A 694 -11.85 -31.64 18.91
C ASN A 694 -11.02 -31.34 17.65
N ILE A 695 -9.73 -31.09 17.85
CA ILE A 695 -8.72 -30.98 16.79
C ILE A 695 -8.84 -32.18 15.84
N ARG A 696 -8.98 -31.91 14.53
CA ARG A 696 -9.15 -32.94 13.52
C ARG A 696 -7.82 -33.60 13.16
N SER A 697 -7.86 -34.84 12.68
CA SER A 697 -6.64 -35.54 12.27
C SER A 697 -5.94 -34.83 11.10
N PRO A 698 -4.59 -34.90 11.00
CA PRO A 698 -3.86 -34.30 9.87
C PRO A 698 -4.35 -34.80 8.50
N GLN A 699 -4.78 -36.06 8.41
CA GLN A 699 -5.35 -36.64 7.19
C GLN A 699 -6.69 -35.97 6.82
N THR A 700 -7.56 -35.75 7.81
CA THR A 700 -8.83 -35.01 7.61
C THR A 700 -8.56 -33.57 7.18
N ASN A 701 -7.54 -32.93 7.77
CA ASN A 701 -7.17 -31.57 7.42
C ASN A 701 -6.63 -31.45 5.98
N SER A 702 -5.70 -32.34 5.60
CA SER A 702 -5.16 -32.42 4.24
C SER A 702 -6.26 -32.71 3.21
N ALA A 703 -7.25 -33.54 3.54
CA ALA A 703 -8.40 -33.78 2.67
C ALA A 703 -9.25 -32.51 2.49
N PHE A 704 -9.52 -31.76 3.56
CA PHE A 704 -10.20 -30.46 3.50
C PHE A 704 -9.45 -29.44 2.64
N GLN A 705 -8.14 -29.26 2.88
CA GLN A 705 -7.28 -28.39 2.08
C GLN A 705 -7.32 -28.76 0.59
N LYS A 706 -7.20 -30.05 0.25
CA LYS A 706 -7.26 -30.56 -1.13
C LYS A 706 -8.63 -30.39 -1.81
N ILE A 707 -9.74 -30.40 -1.07
CA ILE A 707 -11.09 -30.19 -1.63
C ILE A 707 -11.22 -28.77 -2.18
N PHE A 708 -10.77 -27.78 -1.42
CA PHE A 708 -10.96 -26.36 -1.73
C PHE A 708 -9.75 -25.70 -2.41
N GLY A 709 -8.56 -26.31 -2.36
CA GLY A 709 -7.32 -25.75 -2.89
C GLY A 709 -6.70 -24.72 -1.94
N LEU A 710 -6.68 -25.03 -0.65
CA LEU A 710 -6.28 -24.10 0.41
C LEU A 710 -4.80 -24.27 0.80
N PRO A 711 -4.13 -23.20 1.26
CA PRO A 711 -2.74 -23.25 1.64
C PRO A 711 -2.56 -24.00 2.98
N PRO A 712 -1.36 -24.53 3.28
CA PRO A 712 -1.17 -25.53 4.33
C PRO A 712 -1.39 -25.00 5.76
N GLU A 713 -1.44 -23.69 5.95
CA GLU A 713 -1.75 -23.00 7.22
C GLU A 713 -3.25 -23.03 7.54
N GLU A 714 -4.11 -23.28 6.56
CA GLU A 714 -5.56 -23.27 6.72
C GLU A 714 -6.06 -24.63 7.26
N PHE A 715 -6.84 -24.64 8.35
CA PHE A 715 -7.28 -25.88 9.01
C PHE A 715 -8.76 -25.93 9.36
N LEU A 716 -9.31 -27.14 9.33
CA LEU A 716 -10.73 -27.40 9.58
C LEU A 716 -11.06 -27.29 11.07
N ILE A 717 -11.74 -26.20 11.44
CA ILE A 717 -12.28 -25.99 12.80
C ILE A 717 -13.44 -26.98 13.02
N ASN A 718 -14.46 -26.92 12.16
CA ASN A 718 -15.63 -27.78 12.28
C ASN A 718 -16.37 -27.94 10.94
N ASP A 719 -17.27 -28.92 10.86
CA ASP A 719 -18.12 -29.11 9.70
C ASP A 719 -19.55 -29.52 10.09
N PHE A 720 -20.51 -29.14 9.24
CA PHE A 720 -21.93 -29.39 9.47
C PHE A 720 -22.59 -29.94 8.21
N THR A 721 -23.38 -31.01 8.36
CA THR A 721 -24.26 -31.49 7.28
C THR A 721 -25.49 -30.58 7.19
N CYS A 722 -25.74 -30.02 6.01
CA CYS A 722 -26.86 -29.12 5.74
C CYS A 722 -27.32 -29.23 4.27
N HIS A 723 -28.41 -28.54 3.94
CA HIS A 723 -28.92 -28.42 2.58
C HIS A 723 -28.72 -27.00 2.05
N LEU A 724 -28.06 -26.86 0.90
CA LEU A 724 -28.00 -25.61 0.15
C LEU A 724 -29.26 -25.46 -0.71
N LYS A 725 -30.00 -24.36 -0.53
CA LYS A 725 -31.23 -24.06 -1.29
C LYS A 725 -30.93 -23.14 -2.48
N ARG A 726 -30.86 -23.74 -3.67
CA ARG A 726 -30.78 -23.08 -4.99
C ARG A 726 -32.11 -23.31 -5.73
N LYS A 727 -32.07 -23.57 -7.05
CA LYS A 727 -33.22 -24.09 -7.82
C LYS A 727 -33.67 -25.47 -7.34
N MET A 728 -32.73 -26.31 -6.95
CA MET A 728 -32.95 -27.61 -6.28
C MET A 728 -32.29 -27.60 -4.90
N ARG A 729 -32.84 -28.33 -3.93
CA ARG A 729 -32.18 -28.55 -2.63
C ARG A 729 -31.03 -29.53 -2.82
N THR A 730 -29.83 -29.14 -2.41
CA THR A 730 -28.62 -29.95 -2.56
C THR A 730 -28.07 -30.26 -1.17
N GLN A 731 -28.14 -31.52 -0.73
CA GLN A 731 -27.52 -31.95 0.52
C GLN A 731 -25.99 -31.90 0.39
N GLY A 732 -25.29 -31.43 1.42
CA GLY A 732 -23.83 -31.35 1.43
C GLY A 732 -23.26 -31.11 2.83
N ARG A 733 -21.96 -30.80 2.88
CA ARG A 733 -21.26 -30.40 4.10
C ARG A 733 -20.75 -28.97 3.96
N LEU A 734 -21.00 -28.19 5.00
CA LEU A 734 -20.47 -26.86 5.22
C LEU A 734 -19.25 -26.98 6.14
N PHE A 735 -18.09 -26.50 5.69
CA PHE A 735 -16.80 -26.57 6.36
C PHE A 735 -16.44 -25.16 6.86
N LEU A 736 -16.04 -25.06 8.13
CA LEU A 736 -15.67 -23.80 8.78
C LEU A 736 -14.18 -23.83 9.14
N SER A 737 -13.51 -22.72 8.86
CA SER A 737 -12.06 -22.59 8.85
C SER A 737 -11.67 -21.17 9.31
N PRO A 738 -10.43 -20.90 9.75
CA PRO A 738 -10.06 -19.59 10.30
C PRO A 738 -10.36 -18.41 9.37
N ARG A 739 -10.18 -18.56 8.05
CA ARG A 739 -10.40 -17.50 7.06
C ARG A 739 -11.62 -17.73 6.16
N ILE A 740 -12.14 -18.95 6.06
CA ILE A 740 -13.21 -19.29 5.11
C ILE A 740 -14.42 -20.03 5.70
N ILE A 741 -15.52 -19.92 4.95
CA ILE A 741 -16.66 -20.80 4.99
C ILE A 741 -16.83 -21.46 3.61
N GLY A 742 -16.72 -22.79 3.56
CA GLY A 742 -16.74 -23.59 2.32
C GLY A 742 -17.91 -24.56 2.28
N PHE A 743 -18.52 -24.76 1.11
CA PHE A 743 -19.54 -25.79 0.91
C PHE A 743 -19.07 -26.81 -0.12
N TYR A 744 -19.20 -28.09 0.20
CA TYR A 744 -18.89 -29.19 -0.71
C TYR A 744 -19.99 -30.25 -0.71
N THR A 745 -20.31 -30.74 -1.90
CA THR A 745 -21.14 -31.92 -2.11
C THR A 745 -20.77 -32.64 -3.40
N ASN A 746 -21.03 -33.95 -3.43
CA ASN A 746 -20.86 -34.82 -4.58
C ASN A 746 -22.09 -35.73 -4.66
N LEU A 747 -23.09 -35.33 -5.46
CA LEU A 747 -24.32 -36.09 -5.69
C LEU A 747 -24.34 -36.57 -7.13
N PHE A 748 -24.49 -37.88 -7.34
CA PHE A 748 -24.50 -38.51 -8.67
C PHE A 748 -23.28 -38.16 -9.56
N GLY A 749 -22.11 -37.96 -8.95
CA GLY A 749 -20.87 -37.55 -9.63
C GLY A 749 -20.75 -36.05 -9.89
N HIS A 750 -21.84 -35.27 -9.73
CA HIS A 750 -21.80 -33.82 -9.83
C HIS A 750 -21.24 -33.20 -8.54
N LYS A 751 -19.99 -32.76 -8.61
CA LYS A 751 -19.30 -32.04 -7.54
C LYS A 751 -19.71 -30.56 -7.56
N THR A 752 -20.41 -30.09 -6.54
CA THR A 752 -20.59 -28.64 -6.29
C THR A 752 -19.67 -28.24 -5.15
N LYS A 753 -18.71 -27.36 -5.44
CA LYS A 753 -17.81 -26.76 -4.44
C LYS A 753 -17.72 -25.25 -4.61
N PHE A 754 -17.63 -24.52 -3.50
CA PHE A 754 -17.30 -23.10 -3.43
C PHE A 754 -16.91 -22.71 -2.00
N PHE A 755 -16.23 -21.59 -1.84
CA PHE A 755 -16.02 -20.93 -0.55
C PHE A 755 -16.02 -19.42 -0.73
N PHE A 756 -16.16 -18.70 0.38
CA PHE A 756 -15.97 -17.25 0.48
C PHE A 756 -15.34 -16.90 1.83
N LEU A 757 -14.75 -15.71 1.94
CA LEU A 757 -14.07 -15.28 3.17
C LEU A 757 -15.08 -14.85 4.24
N TRP A 758 -14.70 -14.89 5.52
CA TRP A 758 -15.50 -14.29 6.59
C TRP A 758 -15.66 -12.77 6.41
N GLU A 759 -14.63 -12.10 5.89
CA GLU A 759 -14.60 -10.66 5.59
C GLU A 759 -15.53 -10.25 4.44
N ASP A 760 -15.81 -11.17 3.50
CA ASP A 760 -16.73 -10.96 2.38
C ASP A 760 -18.19 -10.90 2.83
N ILE A 761 -18.51 -11.36 4.05
CA ILE A 761 -19.87 -11.41 4.59
C ILE A 761 -20.26 -10.03 5.11
N GLU A 762 -21.40 -9.54 4.62
CA GLU A 762 -22.05 -8.31 5.07
C GLU A 762 -22.99 -8.57 6.24
N ASP A 763 -23.78 -9.65 6.16
CA ASP A 763 -24.79 -10.01 7.16
C ASP A 763 -25.11 -11.53 7.19
N ILE A 764 -25.53 -12.05 8.35
CA ILE A 764 -25.98 -13.42 8.58
C ILE A 764 -27.33 -13.41 9.31
N GLN A 765 -28.40 -13.75 8.59
CA GLN A 765 -29.77 -13.75 9.10
C GLN A 765 -30.27 -15.17 9.41
N VAL A 766 -30.86 -15.35 10.59
CA VAL A 766 -31.58 -16.58 10.94
C VAL A 766 -33.05 -16.45 10.52
N LEU A 767 -33.48 -17.25 9.55
CA LEU A 767 -34.86 -17.29 9.08
C LEU A 767 -35.66 -18.35 9.84
N SER A 768 -36.85 -17.95 10.30
CA SER A 768 -37.80 -18.78 11.04
C SER A 768 -38.17 -20.08 10.32
N PRO A 769 -38.51 -21.15 11.05
CA PRO A 769 -38.97 -22.40 10.47
C PRO A 769 -40.13 -22.23 9.49
N SER A 770 -40.09 -22.96 8.37
CA SER A 770 -41.17 -23.00 7.39
C SER A 770 -41.44 -24.43 6.95
N LEU A 771 -42.61 -24.67 6.33
CA LEU A 771 -42.87 -25.91 5.59
C LEU A 771 -41.76 -26.19 4.55
N SER A 772 -41.16 -25.13 3.99
CA SER A 772 -40.07 -25.21 3.03
C SER A 772 -38.69 -25.54 3.64
N SER A 773 -38.56 -25.66 4.97
CA SER A 773 -37.35 -26.04 5.70
C SER A 773 -37.56 -27.22 6.67
N MET A 774 -38.66 -27.97 6.50
CA MET A 774 -39.00 -29.16 7.30
C MET A 774 -39.01 -28.90 8.82
N GLY A 775 -39.51 -27.72 9.24
CA GLY A 775 -39.59 -27.36 10.66
C GLY A 775 -38.27 -26.91 11.30
N SER A 776 -37.16 -26.90 10.55
CA SER A 776 -35.87 -26.37 11.03
C SER A 776 -35.67 -24.89 10.65
N PRO A 777 -35.01 -24.06 11.47
CA PRO A 777 -34.59 -22.71 11.06
C PRO A 777 -33.53 -22.78 9.94
N SER A 778 -33.32 -21.66 9.25
CA SER A 778 -32.35 -21.56 8.14
C SER A 778 -31.38 -20.40 8.34
N ILE A 779 -30.16 -20.53 7.81
CA ILE A 779 -29.14 -19.46 7.82
C ILE A 779 -29.04 -18.86 6.42
N LEU A 780 -29.31 -17.56 6.31
CA LEU A 780 -29.11 -16.76 5.12
C LEU A 780 -27.83 -15.93 5.28
N VAL A 781 -26.84 -16.16 4.41
CA VAL A 781 -25.60 -15.38 4.38
C VAL A 781 -25.64 -14.42 3.19
N ILE A 782 -25.35 -13.15 3.42
CA ILE A 782 -25.34 -12.08 2.42
C ILE A 782 -23.90 -11.59 2.27
N LEU A 783 -23.37 -11.63 1.04
CA LEU A 783 -22.01 -11.14 0.76
C LEU A 783 -22.02 -9.69 0.29
N ARG A 784 -21.00 -8.94 0.67
CA ARG A 784 -20.75 -7.57 0.20
C ARG A 784 -20.77 -7.49 -1.32
N LYS A 785 -21.26 -6.37 -1.86
CA LYS A 785 -21.39 -6.16 -3.32
C LYS A 785 -20.07 -6.41 -4.04
N GLY A 786 -20.09 -7.30 -5.04
CA GLY A 786 -18.90 -7.65 -5.83
C GLY A 786 -17.95 -8.67 -5.20
N ARG A 787 -18.16 -9.10 -3.94
CA ARG A 787 -17.37 -10.15 -3.30
C ARG A 787 -17.91 -11.55 -3.59
N GLY A 788 -17.06 -12.57 -3.38
CA GLY A 788 -17.45 -13.98 -3.52
C GLY A 788 -17.92 -14.40 -4.93
N LEU A 789 -17.50 -13.71 -5.99
CA LEU A 789 -17.96 -13.98 -7.37
C LEU A 789 -17.68 -15.43 -7.83
N ASP A 790 -16.59 -16.04 -7.38
CA ASP A 790 -16.27 -17.44 -7.65
C ASP A 790 -17.27 -18.42 -7.00
N ALA A 791 -18.01 -17.98 -6.00
CA ALA A 791 -19.09 -18.73 -5.35
C ALA A 791 -20.48 -18.42 -5.93
N LYS A 792 -20.59 -17.56 -6.95
CA LYS A 792 -21.87 -17.12 -7.55
C LYS A 792 -22.75 -18.28 -8.04
N HIS A 793 -22.17 -19.39 -8.49
CA HIS A 793 -22.96 -20.59 -8.82
C HIS A 793 -23.67 -21.16 -7.60
N GLY A 794 -23.08 -21.10 -6.41
CA GLY A 794 -23.66 -21.57 -5.15
C GLY A 794 -24.81 -20.73 -4.61
N ALA A 795 -24.92 -19.46 -5.01
CA ALA A 795 -25.91 -18.53 -4.51
C ALA A 795 -27.36 -18.95 -4.85
N LYS A 796 -28.29 -18.61 -3.95
CA LYS A 796 -29.75 -18.75 -4.14
C LYS A 796 -30.28 -17.70 -5.11
N SER A 797 -29.85 -16.45 -4.91
CA SER A 797 -30.28 -15.27 -5.66
C SER A 797 -29.20 -14.19 -5.59
N VAL A 798 -29.26 -13.26 -6.54
CA VAL A 798 -28.62 -11.94 -6.45
C VAL A 798 -29.73 -10.95 -6.07
N ASP A 799 -29.44 -9.93 -5.27
CA ASP A 799 -30.40 -8.85 -4.98
C ASP A 799 -30.27 -7.64 -5.89
N GLU A 800 -31.11 -6.64 -5.66
CA GLU A 800 -31.20 -5.41 -6.46
C GLU A 800 -29.92 -4.58 -6.36
N GLU A 801 -29.19 -4.67 -5.25
CA GLU A 801 -27.89 -4.03 -5.08
C GLU A 801 -26.75 -4.80 -5.78
N GLY A 802 -26.95 -6.07 -6.14
CA GLY A 802 -25.95 -6.94 -6.78
C GLY A 802 -25.18 -7.87 -5.83
N ARG A 803 -25.65 -8.03 -4.58
CA ARG A 803 -25.06 -8.90 -3.55
C ARG A 803 -25.48 -10.35 -3.73
N LEU A 804 -24.60 -11.28 -3.34
CA LEU A 804 -24.88 -12.72 -3.42
C LEU A 804 -25.52 -13.23 -2.12
N ARG A 805 -26.66 -13.92 -2.22
CA ARG A 805 -27.39 -14.47 -1.08
C ARG A 805 -27.32 -16.00 -1.07
N PHE A 806 -26.78 -16.60 -0.02
CA PHE A 806 -26.64 -18.06 0.17
C PHE A 806 -27.57 -18.54 1.29
N LEU A 807 -28.38 -19.57 1.02
CA LEU A 807 -29.36 -20.07 1.99
C LEU A 807 -29.08 -21.54 2.35
N PHE A 808 -28.70 -21.77 3.60
CA PHE A 808 -28.47 -23.08 4.19
C PHE A 808 -29.64 -23.47 5.10
N GLN A 809 -30.14 -24.69 4.95
CA GLN A 809 -31.33 -25.19 5.66
C GLN A 809 -31.08 -26.60 6.22
N SER A 810 -31.95 -27.05 7.12
CA SER A 810 -31.98 -28.46 7.58
C SER A 810 -30.62 -28.97 8.04
N PHE A 811 -30.01 -28.20 8.96
CA PHE A 811 -28.80 -28.57 9.68
C PHE A 811 -29.09 -29.71 10.66
N VAL A 812 -28.23 -30.74 10.70
CA VAL A 812 -28.34 -31.85 11.66
C VAL A 812 -28.24 -31.37 13.13
N SER A 813 -27.59 -30.22 13.36
CA SER A 813 -27.49 -29.60 14.69
C SER A 813 -27.51 -28.07 14.58
N PHE A 814 -28.68 -27.51 14.20
CA PHE A 814 -28.84 -26.08 13.92
C PHE A 814 -28.26 -25.17 15.02
N ASN A 815 -28.60 -25.40 16.30
CA ASN A 815 -28.15 -24.54 17.40
C ASN A 815 -26.63 -24.51 17.56
N VAL A 816 -25.94 -25.62 17.26
CA VAL A 816 -24.46 -25.67 17.30
C VAL A 816 -23.88 -24.98 16.07
N ALA A 817 -24.40 -25.27 14.89
CA ALA A 817 -23.96 -24.64 13.64
C ALA A 817 -24.12 -23.11 13.69
N ASN A 818 -25.28 -22.62 14.14
CA ASN A 818 -25.56 -21.20 14.27
C ASN A 818 -24.60 -20.52 15.25
N ARG A 819 -24.40 -21.08 16.46
CA ARG A 819 -23.46 -20.51 17.44
C ARG A 819 -22.02 -20.46 16.90
N THR A 820 -21.53 -21.54 16.29
CA THR A 820 -20.17 -21.56 15.72
C THR A 820 -20.00 -20.60 14.55
N ILE A 821 -20.99 -20.51 13.64
CA ILE A 821 -20.94 -19.58 12.49
C ILE A 821 -21.00 -18.13 12.96
N MET A 822 -21.90 -17.80 13.89
CA MET A 822 -22.03 -16.44 14.43
C MET A 822 -20.80 -16.04 15.24
N ALA A 823 -20.24 -16.93 16.06
CA ALA A 823 -19.00 -16.65 16.81
C ALA A 823 -17.82 -16.40 15.87
N LEU A 824 -17.59 -17.28 14.88
CA LEU A 824 -16.49 -17.09 13.92
C LEU A 824 -16.66 -15.82 13.07
N TRP A 825 -17.88 -15.52 12.62
CA TRP A 825 -18.16 -14.26 11.93
C TRP A 825 -17.93 -13.05 12.85
N LYS A 826 -18.58 -12.96 14.03
CA LYS A 826 -18.34 -11.90 15.03
C LYS A 826 -16.84 -11.74 15.35
N SER A 827 -16.08 -12.84 15.46
CA SER A 827 -14.63 -12.79 15.76
C SER A 827 -13.78 -12.15 14.65
N ARG A 828 -14.24 -12.18 13.39
CA ARG A 828 -13.47 -11.78 12.20
C ARG A 828 -13.98 -10.51 11.50
N SER A 829 -15.29 -10.30 11.45
CA SER A 829 -15.90 -9.18 10.71
C SER A 829 -16.08 -7.91 11.53
N LEU A 830 -16.08 -8.02 12.87
CA LEU A 830 -16.22 -6.89 13.78
C LEU A 830 -14.85 -6.29 14.13
N SER A 831 -14.74 -4.97 14.03
CA SER A 831 -13.59 -4.25 14.59
C SER A 831 -13.52 -4.42 16.11
N PRO A 832 -12.36 -4.18 16.76
CA PRO A 832 -12.27 -4.17 18.22
C PRO A 832 -13.28 -3.24 18.89
N GLU A 833 -13.69 -2.17 18.20
CA GLU A 833 -14.67 -1.17 18.68
C GLU A 833 -16.10 -1.74 18.64
N GLN A 834 -16.46 -2.46 17.56
CA GLN A 834 -17.77 -3.12 17.42
C GLN A 834 -17.91 -4.35 18.34
N LYS A 835 -16.80 -5.02 18.69
CA LYS A 835 -16.80 -6.11 19.66
C LYS A 835 -17.14 -5.63 21.08
N VAL A 836 -16.76 -4.40 21.44
CA VAL A 836 -17.14 -3.80 22.74
C VAL A 836 -18.64 -3.51 22.76
N GLN A 837 -19.18 -2.85 21.73
CA GLN A 837 -20.62 -2.59 21.59
C GLN A 837 -21.47 -3.87 21.66
N LEU A 838 -21.04 -4.96 21.01
CA LEU A 838 -21.79 -6.22 21.02
C LEU A 838 -21.66 -7.04 22.32
N VAL A 839 -20.62 -6.80 23.14
CA VAL A 839 -20.58 -7.33 24.51
C VAL A 839 -21.53 -6.54 25.41
N GLU A 840 -21.60 -5.22 25.25
CA GLU A 840 -22.58 -4.37 25.92
C GLU A 840 -24.04 -4.75 25.53
N GLU A 841 -24.30 -5.11 24.27
CA GLU A 841 -25.61 -5.60 23.81
C GLU A 841 -25.93 -7.07 24.22
N ASP A 842 -24.96 -7.98 24.22
CA ASP A 842 -25.18 -9.38 24.64
C ASP A 842 -25.39 -9.47 26.17
N ASP A 843 -24.74 -8.64 27.00
CA ASP A 843 -24.99 -8.53 28.47
C ASP A 843 -26.40 -7.96 28.78
N GLU A 844 -26.94 -7.09 27.93
CA GLU A 844 -28.34 -6.67 27.99
C GLU A 844 -29.33 -7.80 27.62
N SER A 845 -28.89 -8.85 26.93
CA SER A 845 -29.78 -9.91 26.44
C SER A 845 -30.12 -10.95 27.51
N ASP A 846 -29.16 -11.32 28.36
CA ASP A 846 -29.36 -12.26 29.49
C ASP A 846 -29.98 -11.59 30.73
N THR A 847 -30.10 -10.26 30.76
CA THR A 847 -30.78 -9.50 31.83
C THR A 847 -32.24 -9.15 31.54
N LYS A 848 -32.71 -9.26 30.28
CA LYS A 848 -34.06 -8.89 29.81
C LYS A 848 -35.21 -9.85 30.23
N SER A 849 -35.11 -10.50 31.38
CA SER A 849 -36.26 -11.11 32.08
C SER A 849 -36.74 -10.32 33.31
N LEU A 850 -35.96 -9.33 33.79
CA LEU A 850 -36.30 -8.53 34.97
C LEU A 850 -35.85 -7.06 34.84
N ARG A 851 -36.60 -6.26 34.06
CA ARG A 851 -37.06 -4.91 34.42
C ARG A 851 -37.81 -4.24 33.27
N SER A 852 -39.09 -3.96 33.51
CA SER A 852 -39.71 -2.73 33.03
C SER A 852 -39.05 -1.54 33.76
N GLU A 853 -39.08 -0.37 33.12
CA GLU A 853 -38.49 0.89 33.61
C GLU A 853 -36.95 0.93 33.53
N ASP A 854 -36.45 1.41 32.39
CA ASP A 854 -35.65 2.65 32.40
C ASP A 854 -35.76 3.33 31.02
N SER A 855 -36.48 4.45 30.97
CA SER A 855 -36.51 5.34 29.82
C SER A 855 -35.19 6.11 29.75
N GLY A 856 -34.43 5.95 28.66
CA GLY A 856 -33.15 6.62 28.49
C GLY A 856 -33.26 8.13 28.75
N SER A 857 -32.55 8.60 29.77
CA SER A 857 -32.56 10.01 30.16
C SER A 857 -31.86 10.86 29.10
N PHE A 858 -32.53 11.92 28.65
CA PHE A 858 -31.89 13.00 27.89
C PHE A 858 -30.75 13.57 28.75
N ILE A 859 -29.51 13.27 28.38
CA ILE A 859 -28.31 13.69 29.13
C ILE A 859 -28.26 15.21 29.10
N GLY A 860 -28.30 15.83 30.28
CA GLY A 860 -28.37 17.27 30.46
C GLY A 860 -27.24 17.98 29.71
N MET A 861 -27.58 19.05 29.00
CA MET A 861 -26.63 19.79 28.15
C MET A 861 -25.69 20.72 28.95
N ASP A 862 -25.76 20.65 30.28
CA ASP A 862 -25.11 21.56 31.23
C ASP A 862 -23.56 21.49 31.20
N ASP A 863 -22.99 20.35 30.80
CA ASP A 863 -21.53 20.13 30.73
C ASP A 863 -20.92 20.35 29.32
N VAL A 864 -21.71 20.66 28.29
CA VAL A 864 -21.23 20.79 26.90
C VAL A 864 -21.00 22.25 26.51
N THR A 865 -19.75 22.62 26.22
CA THR A 865 -19.43 23.97 25.71
C THR A 865 -20.00 24.19 24.30
N MET A 866 -21.10 24.92 24.20
CA MET A 866 -21.73 25.31 22.93
C MET A 866 -20.99 26.49 22.28
N SER A 867 -20.93 26.50 20.94
CA SER A 867 -20.42 27.61 20.13
C SER A 867 -21.50 28.09 19.17
N ASP A 868 -21.80 29.39 19.14
CA ASP A 868 -22.75 29.95 18.18
C ASP A 868 -22.20 29.85 16.75
N VAL A 869 -23.00 29.30 15.82
CA VAL A 869 -22.58 29.08 14.42
C VAL A 869 -23.47 29.75 13.39
N PHE A 870 -24.68 30.15 13.78
CA PHE A 870 -25.64 30.82 12.91
C PHE A 870 -26.54 31.75 13.74
N SER A 871 -26.81 32.94 13.24
CA SER A 871 -27.83 33.84 13.76
C SER A 871 -28.36 34.70 12.63
N SER A 872 -29.68 34.74 12.44
CA SER A 872 -30.32 35.49 11.35
C SER A 872 -31.75 35.88 11.71
N SER A 873 -32.16 37.08 11.31
CA SER A 873 -33.58 37.44 11.24
C SER A 873 -34.16 36.88 9.95
N LEU A 874 -35.26 36.12 10.03
CA LEU A 874 -36.01 35.60 8.89
C LEU A 874 -37.34 36.35 8.77
N PRO A 875 -37.79 36.75 7.57
CA PRO A 875 -39.07 37.45 7.34
C PRO A 875 -40.28 36.50 7.39
N LEU A 876 -40.26 35.57 8.35
CA LEU A 876 -41.27 34.55 8.60
C LEU A 876 -41.79 34.71 10.04
N ASN A 877 -43.03 34.28 10.28
CA ASN A 877 -43.51 34.12 11.65
C ASN A 877 -43.00 32.79 12.24
N ILE A 878 -43.02 32.69 13.58
CA ILE A 878 -42.57 31.49 14.29
C ILE A 878 -43.28 30.23 13.79
N SER A 879 -44.59 30.28 13.51
CA SER A 879 -45.32 29.09 13.02
C SER A 879 -44.79 28.56 11.69
N SER A 880 -44.45 29.43 10.72
CA SER A 880 -43.85 29.02 9.44
C SER A 880 -42.44 28.45 9.60
N VAL A 881 -41.70 28.86 10.64
CA VAL A 881 -40.39 28.24 10.96
C VAL A 881 -40.58 26.91 11.69
N MET A 882 -41.59 26.78 12.55
CA MET A 882 -41.91 25.52 13.22
C MET A 882 -42.43 24.44 12.26
N GLU A 883 -43.04 24.79 11.11
CA GLU A 883 -43.38 23.82 10.04
C GLU A 883 -42.17 23.02 9.52
N LEU A 884 -40.94 23.52 9.70
CA LEU A 884 -39.70 22.79 9.43
C LEU A 884 -39.46 21.60 10.39
N TYR A 885 -40.19 21.52 11.50
CA TYR A 885 -40.00 20.54 12.56
C TYR A 885 -41.28 19.79 12.96
N GLU A 886 -42.38 19.91 12.22
CA GLU A 886 -43.65 19.20 12.51
C GLU A 886 -43.82 17.90 11.70
N GLY A 887 -42.79 17.43 10.99
CA GLY A 887 -42.81 16.17 10.23
C GLY A 887 -43.60 16.23 8.92
N GLY A 888 -43.96 17.42 8.46
CA GLY A 888 -44.73 17.64 7.24
C GLY A 888 -43.89 17.57 5.95
N ALA A 889 -44.59 17.61 4.81
CA ALA A 889 -43.97 17.59 3.49
C ALA A 889 -43.03 18.80 3.22
N LEU A 890 -43.13 19.89 3.99
CA LEU A 890 -42.19 21.01 3.92
C LEU A 890 -40.83 20.62 4.51
N GLU A 891 -40.81 20.03 5.71
CA GLU A 891 -39.60 19.55 6.38
C GLU A 891 -38.81 18.59 5.46
N GLN A 892 -39.49 17.57 4.92
CA GLN A 892 -38.87 16.63 3.99
C GLN A 892 -38.26 17.33 2.76
N ARG A 893 -39.01 18.21 2.07
CA ARG A 893 -38.49 18.93 0.89
C ARG A 893 -37.29 19.82 1.21
N VAL A 894 -37.28 20.49 2.37
CA VAL A 894 -36.16 21.34 2.79
C VAL A 894 -34.94 20.47 3.10
N MET A 895 -35.10 19.38 3.84
CA MET A 895 -34.00 18.49 4.21
C MET A 895 -33.40 17.76 3.00
N GLU A 896 -34.22 17.31 2.05
CA GLU A 896 -33.78 16.75 0.75
C GLU A 896 -32.99 17.78 -0.06
N LYS A 897 -33.47 19.03 -0.18
CA LYS A 897 -32.75 20.13 -0.89
C LYS A 897 -31.44 20.52 -0.22
N VAL A 898 -31.33 20.38 1.10
CA VAL A 898 -30.09 20.56 1.86
C VAL A 898 -29.17 19.33 1.75
N GLY A 899 -29.65 18.23 1.16
CA GLY A 899 -28.90 17.03 0.82
C GLY A 899 -28.85 15.97 1.92
N CYS A 900 -29.92 15.88 2.72
CA CYS A 900 -30.21 14.71 3.53
C CYS A 900 -30.89 13.66 2.63
N ILE A 901 -30.37 12.44 2.60
CA ILE A 901 -30.91 11.28 1.87
C ILE A 901 -31.63 10.38 2.88
N ASP A 902 -32.69 9.69 2.45
CA ASP A 902 -33.49 8.78 3.28
C ASP A 902 -34.01 9.42 4.59
N TYR A 903 -34.42 10.71 4.51
CA TYR A 903 -34.88 11.48 5.67
C TYR A 903 -36.22 10.97 6.20
N SER A 904 -36.24 10.54 7.46
CA SER A 904 -37.41 10.02 8.16
C SER A 904 -37.49 10.52 9.59
N VAL A 905 -38.70 10.74 10.10
CA VAL A 905 -38.96 11.31 11.43
C VAL A 905 -40.11 10.59 12.13
N THR A 906 -40.05 10.51 13.46
CA THR A 906 -41.19 10.07 14.28
C THR A 906 -42.11 11.24 14.64
N ALA A 907 -43.30 10.91 15.15
CA ALA A 907 -44.16 11.91 15.79
C ALA A 907 -43.51 12.49 17.06
N TRP A 908 -43.98 13.65 17.49
CA TRP A 908 -43.62 14.26 18.77
C TRP A 908 -44.34 13.57 19.94
N GLU A 909 -43.57 13.08 20.91
CA GLU A 909 -44.05 12.43 22.13
C GLU A 909 -43.77 13.34 23.34
N PRO A 910 -44.73 13.53 24.27
CA PRO A 910 -44.53 14.38 25.45
C PRO A 910 -43.63 13.69 26.48
N VAL A 911 -42.61 14.41 26.99
CA VAL A 911 -41.67 13.90 28.01
C VAL A 911 -41.90 14.57 29.37
N LYS A 912 -42.19 15.88 29.37
CA LYS A 912 -42.55 16.69 30.56
C LYS A 912 -43.56 17.77 30.15
N GLU A 913 -44.11 18.52 31.10
CA GLU A 913 -44.92 19.71 30.77
C GLU A 913 -44.15 20.66 29.83
N ASP A 914 -44.79 21.06 28.73
CA ASP A 914 -44.23 21.88 27.65
C ASP A 914 -42.91 21.38 27.02
N VAL A 915 -42.57 20.08 27.16
CA VAL A 915 -41.38 19.45 26.54
C VAL A 915 -41.77 18.18 25.77
N TYR A 916 -41.43 18.14 24.47
CA TYR A 916 -41.71 17.02 23.57
C TYR A 916 -40.42 16.51 22.92
N GLN A 917 -40.36 15.21 22.60
CA GLN A 917 -39.21 14.55 21.97
C GLN A 917 -39.63 13.81 20.69
N ARG A 918 -38.74 13.69 19.71
CA ARG A 918 -38.88 12.82 18.53
C ARG A 918 -37.52 12.28 18.07
N GLN A 919 -37.52 11.25 17.24
CA GLN A 919 -36.34 10.74 16.55
C GLN A 919 -36.34 11.13 15.07
N VAL A 920 -35.15 11.36 14.53
CA VAL A 920 -34.89 11.81 13.15
C VAL A 920 -33.72 10.99 12.59
N ASN A 921 -33.94 10.29 11.49
CA ASN A 921 -32.95 9.42 10.85
C ASN A 921 -32.72 9.84 9.39
N PHE A 922 -31.46 9.98 8.97
CA PHE A 922 -31.08 10.34 7.60
C PHE A 922 -29.61 10.01 7.29
N LYS A 923 -29.23 10.10 6.01
CA LYS A 923 -27.84 9.94 5.53
C LYS A 923 -27.35 11.24 4.90
N PHE A 924 -26.06 11.56 5.01
CA PHE A 924 -25.51 12.69 4.26
C PHE A 924 -25.30 12.35 2.78
N GLY A 925 -25.78 13.21 1.88
CA GLY A 925 -25.45 13.14 0.46
C GLY A 925 -23.97 13.40 0.19
N LYS A 926 -23.40 12.66 -0.79
CA LYS A 926 -21.98 12.71 -1.18
C LYS A 926 -21.43 14.12 -1.49
N ASN A 927 -22.30 15.08 -1.79
CA ASN A 927 -21.94 16.45 -2.14
C ASN A 927 -21.72 17.37 -0.92
N LEU A 928 -21.98 16.89 0.32
CA LEU A 928 -21.93 17.71 1.55
C LEU A 928 -20.99 17.16 2.63
N SER A 929 -20.61 15.89 2.55
CA SER A 929 -19.77 15.22 3.54
C SER A 929 -18.86 14.21 2.84
N LYS A 930 -17.57 14.20 3.19
CA LYS A 930 -16.65 13.09 2.83
C LYS A 930 -16.95 11.81 3.61
N TYR A 931 -17.73 11.89 4.69
CA TYR A 931 -18.17 10.76 5.48
C TYR A 931 -19.56 10.32 5.02
N THR A 932 -19.64 9.09 4.51
CA THR A 932 -20.91 8.38 4.35
C THR A 932 -21.17 7.64 5.66
N GLY A 933 -22.14 8.12 6.42
CA GLY A 933 -22.53 7.59 7.71
C GLY A 933 -24.03 7.76 7.90
N ASP A 934 -24.62 6.83 8.65
CA ASP A 934 -26.02 6.85 9.00
C ASP A 934 -26.19 7.69 10.25
N ILE A 935 -27.14 8.60 10.25
CA ILE A 935 -27.33 9.57 11.32
C ILE A 935 -28.63 9.27 12.03
N THR A 936 -28.49 8.97 13.31
CA THR A 936 -29.58 8.88 14.27
C THR A 936 -29.54 10.11 15.16
N SER A 937 -30.62 10.88 15.17
CA SER A 937 -30.70 12.15 15.88
C SER A 937 -31.94 12.19 16.76
N THR A 938 -31.77 12.59 18.02
CA THR A 938 -32.89 12.79 18.97
C THR A 938 -33.12 14.29 19.11
N GLN A 939 -34.33 14.75 18.80
CA GLN A 939 -34.73 16.14 18.91
C GLN A 939 -35.72 16.33 20.06
N GLN A 940 -35.54 17.38 20.85
CA GLN A 940 -36.40 17.79 21.95
C GLN A 940 -36.83 19.24 21.73
N LYS A 941 -38.14 19.54 21.72
CA LYS A 941 -38.68 20.92 21.64
C LYS A 941 -39.28 21.35 22.96
N SER A 942 -39.01 22.58 23.35
CA SER A 942 -39.56 23.24 24.55
C SER A 942 -39.92 24.71 24.27
N THR A 943 -40.92 25.25 24.95
CA THR A 943 -41.25 26.69 24.87
C THR A 943 -40.30 27.53 25.71
N LEU A 944 -39.93 28.73 25.25
CA LEU A 944 -39.17 29.68 26.06
C LEU A 944 -39.98 30.17 27.28
N PRO A 945 -39.32 30.52 28.41
CA PRO A 945 -40.01 30.91 29.66
C PRO A 945 -40.92 32.14 29.54
N ASP A 946 -40.69 33.00 28.55
CA ASP A 946 -41.47 34.20 28.27
C ASP A 946 -42.62 33.96 27.26
N ARG A 947 -42.75 32.72 26.76
CA ARG A 947 -43.72 32.25 25.76
C ARG A 947 -43.62 32.92 24.37
N ASN A 948 -42.53 33.63 24.06
CA ASN A 948 -42.35 34.31 22.76
C ASN A 948 -41.44 33.54 21.78
N GLY A 949 -41.24 32.23 22.00
CA GLY A 949 -40.42 31.41 21.12
C GLY A 949 -40.27 29.95 21.55
N PHE A 950 -39.50 29.22 20.75
CA PHE A 950 -39.20 27.80 20.95
C PHE A 950 -37.69 27.58 20.99
N VAL A 951 -37.27 26.62 21.81
CA VAL A 951 -35.94 26.01 21.75
C VAL A 951 -36.11 24.58 21.22
N ILE A 952 -35.26 24.20 20.27
CA ILE A 952 -35.13 22.82 19.79
C ILE A 952 -33.70 22.39 20.06
N GLU A 953 -33.54 21.36 20.87
CA GLU A 953 -32.25 20.74 21.19
C GLU A 953 -32.16 19.42 20.44
N GLU A 954 -31.03 19.16 19.80
CA GLU A 954 -30.82 18.00 18.94
C GLU A 954 -29.49 17.34 19.28
N VAL A 955 -29.54 16.06 19.65
CA VAL A 955 -28.37 15.23 19.92
C VAL A 955 -28.20 14.24 18.77
N MET A 956 -27.13 14.44 18.00
CA MET A 956 -26.86 13.76 16.75
C MET A 956 -25.67 12.81 16.89
N SER A 957 -25.91 11.51 16.64
CA SER A 957 -24.89 10.46 16.60
C SER A 957 -24.62 10.05 15.16
N ILE A 958 -23.35 9.85 14.80
CA ILE A 958 -22.93 9.52 13.42
C ILE A 958 -22.37 8.10 13.40
N GLN A 959 -23.14 7.16 12.89
CA GLN A 959 -22.76 5.75 12.80
C GLN A 959 -22.03 5.46 11.47
N GLY A 960 -21.01 4.59 11.52
CA GLY A 960 -20.27 4.14 10.33
C GLY A 960 -19.26 5.14 9.75
N ALA A 961 -19.09 6.32 10.35
CA ALA A 961 -18.05 7.28 9.96
C ALA A 961 -16.75 7.04 10.74
N LEU A 962 -15.60 7.29 10.10
CA LEU A 962 -14.29 7.22 10.76
C LEU A 962 -14.23 8.22 11.94
N LEU A 963 -14.06 7.72 13.16
CA LEU A 963 -14.15 8.45 14.44
C LEU A 963 -15.55 9.00 14.79
N GLY A 964 -16.63 8.51 14.17
CA GLY A 964 -18.01 8.90 14.52
C GLY A 964 -18.35 8.58 15.98
N ASP A 965 -18.08 7.34 16.40
CA ASP A 965 -18.28 6.80 17.75
C ASP A 965 -17.42 7.45 18.87
N TYR A 966 -16.67 8.52 18.56
CA TYR A 966 -15.83 9.24 19.51
C TYR A 966 -16.51 10.49 20.08
N PHE A 967 -17.60 10.96 19.46
CA PHE A 967 -18.31 12.17 19.90
C PHE A 967 -19.77 12.20 19.44
N ASN A 968 -20.62 12.84 20.23
CA ASN A 968 -21.95 13.28 19.81
C ASN A 968 -21.93 14.77 19.47
N LEU A 969 -22.68 15.17 18.45
CA LEU A 969 -22.91 16.57 18.13
C LEU A 969 -24.17 17.05 18.85
N HIS A 970 -24.02 18.08 19.67
CA HIS A 970 -25.13 18.77 20.31
C HIS A 970 -25.45 20.02 19.48
N LEU A 971 -26.71 20.20 19.15
CA LEU A 971 -27.21 21.27 18.30
C LEU A 971 -28.34 21.94 19.07
N ARG A 972 -28.33 23.27 19.18
CA ARG A 972 -29.42 24.01 19.81
C ARG A 972 -29.89 25.08 18.86
N TYR A 973 -31.19 25.11 18.60
CA TYR A 973 -31.88 26.11 17.80
C TYR A 973 -32.79 26.91 18.73
N GLN A 974 -32.75 28.23 18.64
CA GLN A 974 -33.58 29.13 19.44
C GLN A 974 -34.26 30.11 18.48
N ILE A 975 -35.59 30.13 18.53
CA ILE A 975 -36.47 30.80 17.57
C ILE A 975 -37.37 31.76 18.36
N GLU A 976 -37.18 33.07 18.15
CA GLU A 976 -37.81 34.16 18.93
C GLU A 976 -38.53 35.17 18.02
N ASP A 977 -39.57 35.84 18.50
CA ASP A 977 -40.33 36.83 17.72
C ASP A 977 -39.65 38.21 17.71
N GLN A 978 -39.37 38.80 16.54
CA GLN A 978 -38.76 40.14 16.44
C GLN A 978 -39.79 41.27 16.48
N THR A 979 -40.40 41.43 17.66
CA THR A 979 -41.39 42.47 18.00
C THR A 979 -42.74 42.32 17.27
N PRO A 980 -43.89 42.57 17.93
CA PRO A 980 -45.22 42.31 17.38
C PRO A 980 -45.65 43.20 16.20
N LYS A 981 -44.74 43.98 15.61
CA LYS A 981 -44.97 44.85 14.43
C LYS A 981 -44.26 44.38 13.17
N ALA A 982 -43.23 43.55 13.27
CA ALA A 982 -42.57 42.95 12.13
C ALA A 982 -42.96 41.47 12.06
N LYS A 983 -43.33 40.97 10.87
CA LYS A 983 -43.54 39.52 10.65
C LYS A 983 -42.18 38.84 10.45
N ALA A 984 -41.34 38.87 11.47
CA ALA A 984 -39.99 38.36 11.42
C ALA A 984 -39.61 37.68 12.73
N CYS A 985 -38.82 36.61 12.65
CA CYS A 985 -38.31 35.89 13.81
C CYS A 985 -36.78 35.87 13.78
N LEU A 986 -36.17 35.92 14.96
CA LEU A 986 -34.73 35.69 15.14
C LEU A 986 -34.53 34.19 15.29
N VAL A 987 -33.67 33.61 14.45
CA VAL A 987 -33.21 32.24 14.59
C VAL A 987 -31.73 32.25 14.90
N SER A 988 -31.36 31.88 16.13
CA SER A 988 -29.99 31.58 16.52
C SER A 988 -29.79 30.07 16.61
N ALA A 989 -28.59 29.60 16.30
CA ALA A 989 -28.23 28.20 16.42
C ALA A 989 -26.76 28.01 16.81
N SER A 990 -26.55 27.10 17.76
CA SER A 990 -25.25 26.78 18.35
C SER A 990 -24.94 25.29 18.29
N VAL A 991 -23.65 24.97 18.33
CA VAL A 991 -23.10 23.62 18.17
C VAL A 991 -22.13 23.34 19.32
N GLY A 992 -22.36 22.24 20.04
CA GLY A 992 -21.45 21.66 21.01
C GLY A 992 -20.99 20.27 20.58
N ILE A 993 -19.94 19.76 21.22
CA ILE A 993 -19.41 18.42 20.97
C ILE A 993 -19.16 17.73 22.29
N ALA A 994 -19.95 16.69 22.58
CA ALA A 994 -19.73 15.81 23.72
C ALA A 994 -18.74 14.72 23.31
N TRP A 995 -17.54 14.74 23.88
CA TRP A 995 -16.50 13.76 23.59
C TRP A 995 -16.73 12.48 24.40
N LEU A 996 -17.06 11.39 23.72
CA LEU A 996 -17.23 10.06 24.30
C LEU A 996 -15.88 9.33 24.47
N LYS A 997 -14.92 9.60 23.56
CA LYS A 997 -13.59 8.96 23.53
C LYS A 997 -12.50 10.00 23.25
N THR A 998 -11.30 9.78 23.78
CA THR A 998 -10.16 10.69 23.56
C THR A 998 -9.50 10.46 22.20
N THR A 999 -9.08 11.53 21.52
CA THR A 999 -8.35 11.41 20.25
C THR A 999 -7.40 12.58 20.00
N LYS A 1000 -6.23 12.29 19.41
CA LYS A 1000 -5.25 13.30 18.98
C LYS A 1000 -5.78 14.29 17.93
N HIS A 1001 -6.96 14.01 17.36
CA HIS A 1001 -7.59 14.83 16.32
C HIS A 1001 -8.71 15.75 16.81
N GLN A 1002 -9.03 15.79 18.12
CA GLN A 1002 -10.14 16.57 18.70
C GLN A 1002 -10.23 18.00 18.13
N LYS A 1003 -9.15 18.80 18.22
CA LYS A 1003 -9.13 20.19 17.71
C LYS A 1003 -9.46 20.33 16.22
N LYS A 1004 -9.08 19.36 15.38
CA LYS A 1004 -9.37 19.37 13.93
C LYS A 1004 -10.83 18.98 13.68
N ILE A 1005 -11.33 17.98 14.39
CA ILE A 1005 -12.73 17.54 14.31
C ILE A 1005 -13.66 18.65 14.78
N THR A 1006 -13.39 19.31 15.92
CA THR A 1006 -14.19 20.43 16.41
C THR A 1006 -14.29 21.56 15.40
N LYS A 1007 -13.16 22.01 14.84
CA LYS A 1007 -13.16 23.06 13.81
C LYS A 1007 -13.98 22.67 12.58
N ASN A 1008 -13.88 21.41 12.14
CA ASN A 1008 -14.61 20.91 10.97
C ASN A 1008 -16.12 20.77 11.25
N ALA A 1009 -16.51 20.24 12.40
CA ALA A 1009 -17.90 20.07 12.80
C ALA A 1009 -18.62 21.43 12.92
N VAL A 1010 -18.03 22.39 13.65
CA VAL A 1010 -18.54 23.77 13.78
C VAL A 1010 -18.73 24.43 12.40
N SER A 1011 -17.73 24.35 11.53
CA SER A 1011 -17.79 24.92 10.17
C SER A 1011 -18.84 24.23 9.28
N SER A 1012 -18.98 22.91 9.38
CA SER A 1012 -19.92 22.13 8.56
C SER A 1012 -21.37 22.32 9.03
N CYS A 1013 -21.61 22.31 10.34
CA CYS A 1013 -22.92 22.54 10.92
C CYS A 1013 -23.42 23.97 10.66
N GLY A 1014 -22.58 25.00 10.84
CA GLY A 1014 -22.94 26.38 10.49
C GLY A 1014 -23.27 26.54 8.99
N SER A 1015 -22.49 25.88 8.12
CA SER A 1015 -22.76 25.86 6.67
C SER A 1015 -24.07 25.15 6.33
N ARG A 1016 -24.42 24.07 7.05
CA ARG A 1016 -25.70 23.35 6.90
C ARG A 1016 -26.87 24.19 7.38
N MET A 1017 -26.80 24.77 8.58
CA MET A 1017 -27.85 25.62 9.15
C MET A 1017 -28.19 26.79 8.23
N LYS A 1018 -27.16 27.48 7.70
CA LYS A 1018 -27.34 28.53 6.69
C LYS A 1018 -28.09 28.03 5.45
N LYS A 1019 -27.77 26.83 4.95
CA LYS A 1019 -28.51 26.23 3.81
C LYS A 1019 -29.96 25.88 4.17
N ILE A 1020 -30.23 25.38 5.38
CA ILE A 1020 -31.58 25.06 5.85
C ILE A 1020 -32.45 26.33 5.84
N PHE A 1021 -32.07 27.36 6.60
CA PHE A 1021 -32.90 28.55 6.75
C PHE A 1021 -33.01 29.38 5.47
N CYS A 1022 -31.94 29.48 4.65
CA CYS A 1022 -32.04 30.10 3.31
C CYS A 1022 -32.85 29.27 2.29
N THR A 1023 -33.09 27.98 2.53
CA THR A 1023 -33.98 27.16 1.69
C THR A 1023 -35.43 27.29 2.15
N LEU A 1024 -35.66 27.31 3.47
CA LEU A 1024 -36.95 27.58 4.08
C LEU A 1024 -37.51 28.95 3.64
N GLU A 1025 -36.71 30.01 3.73
CA GLU A 1025 -37.08 31.35 3.25
C GLU A 1025 -37.50 31.35 1.77
N LYS A 1026 -36.84 30.55 0.93
CA LYS A 1026 -37.18 30.42 -0.50
C LYS A 1026 -38.49 29.67 -0.74
N GLU A 1027 -38.81 28.64 0.05
CA GLU A 1027 -40.10 27.94 -0.07
C GLU A 1027 -41.29 28.88 0.22
N PHE A 1028 -41.13 29.84 1.15
CA PHE A 1028 -42.19 30.80 1.50
C PHE A 1028 -42.19 32.10 0.67
N THR A 1029 -41.10 32.43 -0.05
CA THR A 1029 -41.02 33.63 -0.90
C THR A 1029 -41.28 33.36 -2.38
N LEU A 1030 -41.28 32.11 -2.83
CA LEU A 1030 -41.68 31.72 -4.18
C LEU A 1030 -43.21 31.62 -4.29
N PRO A 1031 -43.83 32.16 -5.36
CA PRO A 1031 -45.25 31.94 -5.60
C PRO A 1031 -45.54 30.46 -5.85
N PRO A 1032 -46.71 29.93 -5.44
CA PRO A 1032 -47.04 28.52 -5.62
C PRO A 1032 -47.03 28.17 -7.12
N LYS A 1033 -46.35 27.08 -7.46
CA LYS A 1033 -46.42 26.50 -8.80
C LYS A 1033 -47.81 25.89 -9.00
N SER A 1034 -48.59 26.48 -9.91
CA SER A 1034 -49.86 25.99 -10.44
C SER A 1034 -49.69 24.70 -11.25
#